data_AF-A0A6G9APH6-F1
#
_entry.id   AF-A0A6G9APH6-F1
#
_cell.length_a   1.000
_cell.length_b   1.000
_cell.length_c   1.000
_cell.angle_alpha   90.00
_cell.angle_beta   90.00
_cell.angle_gamma   90.00
#
_symmetry.space_group_name_H-M   'P 1'
#
loop_
_entity.id
_entity.type
_entity.pdbx_description
1 polymer ?
#
loop_
_entity_poly.entity_id
_entity_poly.type
_entity_poly.pdbx_seq_one_letter_code
_entity_poly.pdbx_strand_id
1 'polypeptide(L)'
;MRSQALLLLCLLTVAIFGFTYSEMSITDTPNLDNSTLRGKSFNNITLEASLKPFKKNDKAYIQQVAAELFTQWSALLRHTDTVSVMLWTSDGSEILDYKGKLDQPLEWARYIGNPNTEHEVGSGPKELSLHERAYVYMENPPAFTYGDLKFIIQTLKETGQRITGKPVRIGATFDPGPEFAKSEFKYKKHPEILGGNAMGHKTMVSCYSTLNADADAYAGFPKGIPANTPFGTFLGRQSQHFLTDLGYDFIWLSNGFGFGVEGWSSTGAIFNGKAFAPEKLANTKELIAGFWNLFRKECPEFQIQTRGTNLSTGADLARDGVDLKQIYGGHYNMLPPPNSPWAALDGDFGLEMVGYMSRMAELPDERYLFRYYTHDPWWVNSPWLDRYGQEPHDIYLPMSVARINAKGEIRLPTHLNFLTADNSYGEMPAQVPDEVTPHILKARYDSPTAPGPLVWVYPFDEYHSWAYKQPDRLPEIYYGDWLIRQAINNGFPLNTITSTGSLQKVLATKPAYFSESILVSIVPEAGSSLEKTLIDFVQNGGKLLIYGPADHAGPAFLSLLNLQNTTALNGEFQVNSTITIDELTKKYPSKIVHNALFSGGGVATQVKNKGDAGTKILAKMTQAANERDVVWVREKPEWKGGKVAYVRGTNSSKFTGGKLLTPDDPEQLFTGPLLMRYVLNQFGLDYRIDKRNPSVKNPVLTISRGSNGFFFSGYCPNTTITHRFKLPQGAPILTGYETELANGYSVYSMPKAWHRESRLFVDQADGIVSCQEMTSGVKHMKRCIRLMGLKNATVRIYPDEGITDEGLHVYTNTSYPWKKGQTAFKPGDKKYGKHYVVENVTGDLVAFW
;
A
#
# COMPACT_ATOMS: atom_id res chain seq x y z
N MET A 1 68.88 19.11 40.13
CA MET A 1 68.29 19.82 38.96
C MET A 1 67.73 18.91 37.86
N ARG A 2 68.04 17.61 37.77
CA ARG A 2 67.43 16.71 36.76
C ARG A 2 66.08 16.07 37.16
N SER A 3 65.70 16.02 38.44
CA SER A 3 64.41 15.42 38.87
C SER A 3 63.22 16.38 38.80
N GLN A 4 63.43 17.71 38.92
CA GLN A 4 62.34 18.70 38.83
C GLN A 4 61.88 18.95 37.39
N ALA A 5 62.77 18.78 36.39
CA ALA A 5 62.40 18.91 34.98
C ALA A 5 61.54 17.74 34.47
N LEU A 6 61.74 16.52 35.01
CA LEU A 6 60.95 15.35 34.63
C LEU A 6 59.53 15.38 35.22
N LEU A 7 59.38 15.91 36.45
CA LEU A 7 58.07 16.06 37.08
C LEU A 7 57.23 17.14 36.38
N LEU A 8 57.87 18.23 35.91
CA LEU A 8 57.19 19.27 35.14
C LEU A 8 56.75 18.77 33.76
N LEU A 9 57.55 17.91 33.11
CA LEU A 9 57.18 17.33 31.80
C LEU A 9 56.04 16.30 31.90
N CYS A 10 55.99 15.51 32.98
CA CYS A 10 54.87 14.58 33.24
C CYS A 10 53.57 15.31 33.63
N LEU A 11 53.65 16.41 34.38
CA LEU A 11 52.47 17.23 34.69
C LEU A 11 51.98 18.02 33.48
N LEU A 12 52.87 18.46 32.58
CA LEU A 12 52.46 19.10 31.32
C LEU A 12 51.83 18.11 30.33
N THR A 13 52.28 16.85 30.30
CA THR A 13 51.65 15.83 29.44
C THR A 13 50.28 15.38 29.96
N VAL A 14 50.07 15.34 31.29
CA VAL A 14 48.72 15.10 31.85
C VAL A 14 47.81 16.34 31.71
N ALA A 15 48.35 17.56 31.68
CA ALA A 15 47.54 18.76 31.41
C ALA A 15 47.22 18.96 29.90
N ILE A 16 48.07 18.47 29.00
CA ILE A 16 47.87 18.57 27.54
C ILE A 16 47.13 17.35 26.97
N PHE A 17 47.18 16.17 27.61
CA PHE A 17 46.45 14.95 27.18
C PHE A 17 45.38 14.45 28.16
N GLY A 18 45.19 15.06 29.32
CA GLY A 18 44.26 14.60 30.37
C GLY A 18 42.85 15.21 30.34
N PHE A 19 42.52 16.03 29.34
CA PHE A 19 41.17 16.57 29.12
C PHE A 19 40.68 16.38 27.68
N THR A 20 40.99 15.22 27.09
CA THR A 20 40.27 14.73 25.91
C THR A 20 39.75 13.32 26.19
N TYR A 21 38.99 13.16 27.28
CA TYR A 21 37.87 12.24 27.20
C TYR A 21 36.94 12.87 26.20
N SER A 22 36.82 12.23 25.03
CA SER A 22 35.89 12.61 23.99
C SER A 22 34.51 12.79 24.61
N GLU A 23 34.10 14.05 24.83
CA GLU A 23 32.82 14.46 24.30
C GLU A 23 32.82 13.94 22.86
N MET A 24 32.13 12.83 22.66
CA MET A 24 31.79 12.33 21.34
C MET A 24 31.23 13.55 20.64
N SER A 25 31.98 14.15 19.71
CA SER A 25 31.52 15.27 18.92
C SER A 25 30.47 14.69 17.97
N ILE A 26 29.28 14.41 18.51
CA ILE A 26 28.07 14.26 17.75
C ILE A 26 27.86 15.67 17.23
N THR A 27 28.44 15.90 16.05
CA THR A 27 28.39 17.17 15.35
C THR A 27 26.94 17.63 15.35
N ASP A 28 26.67 18.79 15.95
CA ASP A 28 25.42 19.49 15.73
C ASP A 28 25.30 19.63 14.23
N THR A 29 24.36 18.91 13.60
CA THR A 29 24.18 19.03 12.15
C THR A 29 23.80 20.48 11.92
N PRO A 30 24.62 21.29 11.23
CA PRO A 30 24.24 22.67 10.93
C PRO A 30 22.89 22.61 10.21
N ASN A 31 22.01 23.58 10.45
CA ASN A 31 20.79 23.75 9.65
C ASN A 31 21.21 23.93 8.18
N LEU A 32 21.39 22.80 7.48
CA LEU A 32 21.81 22.76 6.09
C LEU A 32 20.68 23.36 5.27
N ASP A 33 21.03 24.22 4.32
CA ASP A 33 20.07 24.78 3.39
C ASP A 33 19.35 23.64 2.64
N ASN A 34 18.07 23.44 2.99
CA ASN A 34 17.23 22.41 2.41
C ASN A 34 16.60 22.85 1.07
N SER A 35 16.92 24.04 0.55
CA SER A 35 16.45 24.53 -0.75
C SER A 35 16.83 23.63 -1.92
N THR A 36 17.85 22.79 -1.74
CA THR A 36 18.36 21.84 -2.75
C THR A 36 17.74 20.45 -2.66
N LEU A 37 16.93 20.16 -1.64
CA LEU A 37 16.25 18.87 -1.52
C LEU A 37 15.17 18.72 -2.60
N ARG A 38 15.20 17.62 -3.33
CA ARG A 38 14.17 17.27 -4.31
C ARG A 38 12.99 16.58 -3.63
N GLY A 39 11.82 16.66 -4.26
CA GLY A 39 10.61 15.95 -3.85
C GLY A 39 9.83 16.65 -2.74
N LYS A 40 8.57 16.26 -2.56
CA LYS A 40 7.73 16.81 -1.49
C LYS A 40 8.18 16.22 -0.15
N SER A 41 8.46 17.06 0.86
CA SER A 41 8.77 16.59 2.21
C SER A 41 7.64 15.71 2.77
N PHE A 42 7.97 14.79 3.68
CA PHE A 42 6.98 14.18 4.56
C PHE A 42 6.63 15.13 5.69
N ASN A 43 5.41 15.02 6.21
CA ASN A 43 5.05 15.68 7.45
C ASN A 43 5.73 14.97 8.64
N ASN A 44 5.84 13.65 8.57
CA ASN A 44 6.45 12.83 9.60
C ASN A 44 7.15 11.58 9.03
N ILE A 45 8.31 11.24 9.59
CA ILE A 45 8.94 9.93 9.40
C ILE A 45 9.05 9.27 10.77
N THR A 46 8.54 8.05 10.90
CA THR A 46 8.55 7.26 12.13
C THR A 46 9.55 6.12 12.00
N LEU A 47 10.52 6.08 12.92
CA LEU A 47 11.39 4.92 13.13
C LEU A 47 10.75 4.06 14.22
N GLU A 48 10.25 2.88 13.88
CA GLU A 48 9.75 1.95 14.88
C GLU A 48 10.94 1.19 15.49
N ALA A 49 10.95 0.99 16.80
CA ALA A 49 12.05 0.31 17.49
C ALA A 49 11.56 -0.45 18.72
N SER A 50 12.21 -1.57 19.06
CA SER A 50 12.02 -2.23 20.35
C SER A 50 12.96 -1.67 21.42
N LEU A 51 12.89 -2.19 22.66
CA LEU A 51 13.90 -1.88 23.69
C LEU A 51 15.18 -2.73 23.58
N LYS A 52 15.25 -3.71 22.68
CA LYS A 52 16.40 -4.62 22.55
C LYS A 52 17.74 -3.94 22.22
N PRO A 53 17.79 -2.79 21.49
CA PRO A 53 19.05 -2.07 21.30
C PRO A 53 19.67 -1.56 22.60
N PHE A 54 18.86 -1.31 23.63
CA PHE A 54 19.29 -0.85 24.95
C PHE A 54 19.81 -2.01 25.81
N LYS A 55 20.83 -2.72 25.34
CA LYS A 55 21.47 -3.90 25.97
C LYS A 55 22.05 -3.66 27.38
N LYS A 56 22.10 -2.41 27.86
CA LYS A 56 22.53 -2.03 29.22
C LYS A 56 21.61 -0.94 29.76
N ASN A 57 21.17 -1.10 31.01
CA ASN A 57 20.48 -0.04 31.75
C ASN A 57 21.51 0.94 32.37
N ASP A 58 22.23 1.64 31.49
CA ASP A 58 23.23 2.65 31.82
C ASP A 58 22.94 3.91 31.01
N LYS A 59 22.99 5.09 31.65
CA LYS A 59 22.57 6.35 31.01
C LYS A 59 23.41 6.71 29.79
N ALA A 60 24.73 6.52 29.85
CA ALA A 60 25.61 6.84 28.74
C ALA A 60 25.40 5.87 27.57
N TYR A 61 25.17 4.59 27.86
CA TYR A 61 24.83 3.60 26.83
C TYR A 61 23.49 3.91 26.16
N ILE A 62 22.46 4.30 26.92
CA ILE A 62 21.15 4.69 26.38
C ILE A 62 21.28 5.90 25.43
N GLN A 63 22.10 6.89 25.79
CA GLN A 63 22.39 8.05 24.94
C GLN A 63 23.11 7.66 23.64
N GLN A 64 24.05 6.71 23.68
CA GLN A 64 24.74 6.20 22.49
C GLN A 64 23.78 5.49 21.53
N VAL A 65 22.91 4.63 22.06
CA VAL A 65 21.88 3.94 21.26
C VAL A 65 20.92 4.94 20.62
N ALA A 66 20.47 5.94 21.38
CA ALA A 66 19.62 7.00 20.85
C ALA A 66 20.32 7.78 19.73
N ALA A 67 21.61 8.12 19.90
CA ALA A 67 22.38 8.83 18.88
C ALA A 67 22.52 8.01 17.59
N GLU A 68 22.81 6.72 17.70
CA GLU A 68 22.94 5.82 16.56
C GLU A 68 21.63 5.72 15.77
N LEU A 69 20.49 5.57 16.46
CA LEU A 69 19.17 5.46 15.82
C LEU A 69 18.90 6.62 14.86
N PHE A 70 19.20 7.86 15.24
CA PHE A 70 18.99 9.03 14.37
C PHE A 70 20.11 9.21 13.34
N THR A 71 21.34 8.84 13.68
CA THR A 71 22.50 9.02 12.80
C THR A 71 22.40 8.13 11.55
N GLN A 72 22.10 6.83 11.73
CA GLN A 72 22.00 5.88 10.62
C GLN A 72 20.89 6.22 9.61
N TRP A 73 19.84 6.93 10.04
CA TRP A 73 18.72 7.35 9.18
C TRP A 73 18.82 8.80 8.69
N SER A 74 19.89 9.51 9.04
CA SER A 74 20.02 10.96 8.84
C SER A 74 19.75 11.43 7.40
N ALA A 75 20.22 10.69 6.40
CA ALA A 75 20.00 10.99 4.98
C ALA A 75 18.51 11.11 4.64
N LEU A 76 17.68 10.21 5.19
CA LEU A 76 16.25 10.21 5.00
C LEU A 76 15.55 11.25 5.87
N LEU A 77 15.95 11.37 7.14
CA LEU A 77 15.31 12.26 8.13
C LEU A 77 15.42 13.75 7.75
N ARG A 78 16.27 14.13 6.79
CA ARG A 78 16.28 15.49 6.22
C ARG A 78 15.01 15.83 5.44
N HIS A 79 14.29 14.84 4.92
CA HIS A 79 13.09 14.98 4.08
C HIS A 79 11.76 14.91 4.85
N THR A 80 11.74 15.38 6.10
CA THR A 80 10.52 15.44 6.93
C THR A 80 10.46 16.69 7.80
N ASP A 81 9.26 17.13 8.18
CA ASP A 81 9.08 18.25 9.11
C ASP A 81 9.23 17.81 10.57
N THR A 82 8.81 16.58 10.89
CA THR A 82 8.86 15.97 12.23
C THR A 82 9.45 14.56 12.15
N VAL A 83 10.15 14.14 13.20
CA VAL A 83 10.61 12.75 13.36
C VAL A 83 9.83 12.11 14.51
N SER A 84 9.37 10.88 14.32
CA SER A 84 8.79 10.09 15.41
C SER A 84 9.64 8.85 15.68
N VAL A 85 9.64 8.39 16.93
CA VAL A 85 10.05 7.03 17.29
C VAL A 85 8.84 6.32 17.88
N MET A 86 8.48 5.16 17.35
CA MET A 86 7.40 4.33 17.91
C MET A 86 8.03 3.15 18.65
N LEU A 87 7.81 3.09 19.96
CA LEU A 87 8.44 2.09 20.80
C LEU A 87 7.54 0.87 20.96
N TRP A 88 7.98 -0.25 20.38
CA TRP A 88 7.51 -1.59 20.70
C TRP A 88 8.11 -2.03 22.02
N THR A 89 7.76 -1.32 23.11
CA THR A 89 8.21 -1.65 24.47
C THR A 89 7.71 -3.03 24.87
N SER A 90 6.44 -3.31 24.59
CA SER A 90 5.81 -4.63 24.65
C SER A 90 4.62 -4.64 23.66
N ASP A 91 3.60 -5.46 23.90
CA ASP A 91 2.36 -5.61 23.14
C ASP A 91 1.20 -4.77 23.73
N GLY A 92 1.50 -3.77 24.55
CA GLY A 92 0.54 -3.03 25.36
C GLY A 92 0.35 -3.60 26.77
N SER A 93 0.96 -4.74 27.12
CA SER A 93 0.92 -5.26 28.51
C SER A 93 1.53 -4.30 29.53
N GLU A 94 2.53 -3.51 29.12
CA GLU A 94 3.10 -2.42 29.90
C GLU A 94 2.07 -1.32 30.22
N ILE A 95 1.03 -1.16 29.40
CA ILE A 95 -0.08 -0.23 29.65
C ILE A 95 -1.09 -0.88 30.60
N LEU A 96 -1.41 -2.16 30.36
CA LEU A 96 -2.46 -2.89 31.09
C LEU A 96 -2.08 -3.08 32.57
N ASP A 97 -0.82 -3.40 32.88
CA ASP A 97 -0.35 -3.66 34.24
C ASP A 97 0.26 -2.43 34.95
N TYR A 98 0.18 -1.23 34.36
CA TYR A 98 0.77 -0.02 34.94
C TYR A 98 0.02 0.44 36.20
N LYS A 99 0.77 0.63 37.30
CA LYS A 99 0.23 1.04 38.62
C LYS A 99 0.47 2.51 38.99
N GLY A 100 1.00 3.33 38.07
CA GLY A 100 1.32 4.73 38.36
C GLY A 100 2.63 4.92 39.13
N LYS A 101 3.51 3.92 39.16
CA LYS A 101 4.76 3.92 39.95
C LYS A 101 5.97 3.79 39.05
N LEU A 102 6.93 4.72 39.16
CA LEU A 102 8.13 4.73 38.31
C LEU A 102 9.16 3.66 38.74
N ASP A 103 9.17 3.24 39.99
CA ASP A 103 10.04 2.17 40.50
C ASP A 103 9.50 0.75 40.22
N GLN A 104 8.30 0.65 39.64
CA GLN A 104 7.71 -0.62 39.23
C GLN A 104 8.62 -1.32 38.20
N PRO A 105 8.91 -2.63 38.34
CA PRO A 105 9.57 -3.41 37.30
C PRO A 105 8.74 -3.45 36.01
N LEU A 106 9.42 -3.31 34.87
CA LEU A 106 8.81 -3.33 33.54
C LEU A 106 8.99 -4.71 32.90
N GLU A 107 7.88 -5.34 32.52
CA GLU A 107 7.88 -6.45 31.57
C GLU A 107 7.93 -5.88 30.15
N TRP A 108 8.89 -6.31 29.35
CA TRP A 108 9.16 -5.71 28.04
C TRP A 108 9.53 -6.77 27.00
N ALA A 109 9.58 -6.36 25.72
CA ALA A 109 9.76 -7.19 24.53
C ALA A 109 11.17 -7.81 24.40
N ARG A 110 11.65 -8.52 25.43
CA ARG A 110 12.96 -9.20 25.46
C ARG A 110 12.94 -10.59 24.84
N TYR A 111 11.87 -10.95 24.13
CA TYR A 111 11.67 -12.32 23.63
C TYR A 111 11.80 -12.39 22.11
N ILE A 112 12.14 -13.57 21.62
CA ILE A 112 12.07 -13.98 20.21
C ILE A 112 11.10 -15.15 20.15
N GLY A 113 10.04 -15.03 19.35
CA GLY A 113 8.93 -15.98 19.30
C GLY A 113 7.76 -15.61 20.20
N ASN A 114 6.86 -16.57 20.45
CA ASN A 114 5.65 -16.38 21.27
C ASN A 114 5.92 -16.75 22.75
N PRO A 115 5.98 -15.79 23.69
CA PRO A 115 6.27 -16.05 25.10
C PRO A 115 5.05 -16.45 25.93
N ASN A 116 3.84 -16.44 25.35
CA ASN A 116 2.58 -16.75 26.02
C ASN A 116 2.01 -18.12 25.59
N THR A 117 2.86 -19.08 25.27
CA THR A 117 2.45 -20.46 24.97
C THR A 117 2.45 -21.33 26.23
N GLU A 118 2.03 -22.59 26.10
CA GLU A 118 2.11 -23.57 27.18
C GLU A 118 3.56 -23.96 27.53
N HIS A 119 4.52 -23.60 26.70
CA HIS A 119 5.93 -23.89 26.90
C HIS A 119 6.64 -22.72 27.57
N GLU A 120 7.36 -22.99 28.66
CA GLU A 120 8.21 -21.99 29.29
C GLU A 120 9.29 -21.47 28.34
N VAL A 121 9.67 -20.21 28.50
CA VAL A 121 10.68 -19.57 27.66
C VAL A 121 12.01 -20.32 27.76
N GLY A 122 12.60 -20.66 26.61
CA GLY A 122 13.83 -21.45 26.52
C GLY A 122 13.65 -22.95 26.76
N SER A 123 12.41 -23.44 26.90
CA SER A 123 12.10 -24.85 27.09
C SER A 123 11.43 -25.49 25.87
N GLY A 124 11.02 -26.74 26.03
CA GLY A 124 10.29 -27.51 25.01
C GLY A 124 11.18 -28.26 24.01
N PRO A 125 10.59 -29.17 23.22
CA PRO A 125 11.32 -29.95 22.22
C PRO A 125 11.99 -29.08 21.14
N LYS A 126 13.11 -29.54 20.56
CA LYS A 126 13.91 -28.75 19.59
C LYS A 126 13.16 -28.47 18.29
N GLU A 127 12.19 -29.30 17.94
CA GLU A 127 11.35 -29.24 16.75
C GLU A 127 10.29 -28.13 16.79
N LEU A 128 9.99 -27.55 17.97
CA LEU A 128 9.00 -26.49 18.08
C LEU A 128 9.43 -25.24 17.30
N SER A 129 8.50 -24.68 16.54
CA SER A 129 8.70 -23.39 15.88
C SER A 129 8.68 -22.24 16.88
N LEU A 130 9.11 -21.05 16.46
CA LEU A 130 8.98 -19.84 17.29
C LEU A 130 7.50 -19.46 17.52
N HIS A 131 6.55 -19.97 16.72
CA HIS A 131 5.13 -19.75 16.98
C HIS A 131 4.62 -20.54 18.19
N GLU A 132 5.33 -21.60 18.55
CA GLU A 132 4.97 -22.53 19.63
C GLU A 132 5.79 -22.28 20.90
N ARG A 133 6.89 -21.51 20.84
CA ARG A 133 7.74 -21.18 21.99
C ARG A 133 8.48 -19.87 21.79
N ALA A 134 9.12 -19.38 22.86
CA ALA A 134 10.03 -18.24 22.79
C ALA A 134 11.38 -18.48 23.47
N TYR A 135 12.33 -17.61 23.13
CA TYR A 135 13.63 -17.46 23.78
C TYR A 135 13.83 -16.04 24.27
N VAL A 136 14.71 -15.84 25.24
CA VAL A 136 15.27 -14.50 25.50
C VAL A 136 16.20 -14.11 24.35
N TYR A 137 16.16 -12.85 23.91
CA TYR A 137 16.91 -12.41 22.74
C TYR A 137 18.43 -12.36 22.96
N MET A 138 18.86 -12.29 24.22
CA MET A 138 20.26 -12.32 24.64
C MET A 138 20.41 -12.94 26.03
N GLU A 139 21.64 -13.30 26.39
CA GLU A 139 21.98 -13.70 27.75
C GLU A 139 21.84 -12.51 28.70
N ASN A 140 21.22 -12.71 29.87
CA ASN A 140 21.03 -11.69 30.92
C ASN A 140 20.45 -10.35 30.39
N PRO A 141 19.24 -10.36 29.80
CA PRO A 141 18.62 -9.14 29.29
C PRO A 141 18.44 -8.10 30.43
N PRO A 142 18.59 -6.79 30.15
CA PRO A 142 18.45 -5.76 31.17
C PRO A 142 17.10 -5.78 31.91
N ALA A 143 17.17 -5.51 33.20
CA ALA A 143 16.00 -5.18 34.01
C ALA A 143 15.73 -3.68 33.89
N PHE A 144 14.51 -3.33 33.48
CA PHE A 144 14.04 -1.96 33.40
C PHE A 144 12.91 -1.73 34.39
N THR A 145 12.77 -0.48 34.83
CA THR A 145 11.60 0.05 35.51
C THR A 145 10.84 1.01 34.59
N TYR A 146 9.63 1.42 34.98
CA TYR A 146 8.90 2.47 34.26
C TYR A 146 9.65 3.82 34.29
N GLY A 147 10.44 4.09 35.34
CA GLY A 147 11.34 5.24 35.42
C GLY A 147 12.47 5.19 34.39
N ASP A 148 13.04 4.01 34.13
CA ASP A 148 14.04 3.83 33.09
C ASP A 148 13.45 4.01 31.70
N LEU A 149 12.24 3.50 31.46
CA LEU A 149 11.50 3.75 30.22
C LEU A 149 11.26 5.25 29.99
N LYS A 150 10.83 5.98 31.03
CA LYS A 150 10.69 7.43 30.98
C LYS A 150 12.01 8.12 30.61
N PHE A 151 13.13 7.66 31.17
CA PHE A 151 14.46 8.18 30.83
C PHE A 151 14.86 7.89 29.38
N ILE A 152 14.55 6.69 28.85
CA ILE A 152 14.78 6.35 27.43
C ILE A 152 13.96 7.26 26.52
N ILE A 153 12.67 7.46 26.81
CA ILE A 153 11.78 8.34 26.04
C ILE A 153 12.33 9.77 26.00
N GLN A 154 12.70 10.31 27.16
CA GLN A 154 13.30 11.65 27.26
C GLN A 154 14.60 11.74 26.45
N THR A 155 15.47 10.74 26.58
CA THR A 155 16.76 10.70 25.87
C THR A 155 16.59 10.66 24.36
N LEU A 156 15.62 9.90 23.85
CA LEU A 156 15.29 9.84 22.42
C LEU A 156 14.80 11.20 21.90
N LYS A 157 13.95 11.91 22.66
CA LYS A 157 13.48 13.25 22.31
C LYS A 157 14.63 14.25 22.22
N GLU A 158 15.42 14.34 23.28
CA GLU A 158 16.54 15.30 23.38
C GLU A 158 17.63 15.01 22.33
N THR A 159 18.04 13.76 22.21
CA THR A 159 19.10 13.35 21.28
C THR A 159 18.65 13.51 19.82
N GLY A 160 17.44 13.08 19.50
CA GLY A 160 16.90 13.21 18.15
C GLY A 160 16.71 14.68 17.74
N GLN A 161 16.23 15.54 18.64
CA GLN A 161 16.10 16.97 18.36
C GLN A 161 17.47 17.61 18.11
N ARG A 162 18.47 17.25 18.91
CA ARG A 162 19.85 17.74 18.74
C ARG A 162 20.47 17.31 17.41
N ILE A 163 20.30 16.05 17.01
CA ILE A 163 20.87 15.51 15.76
C ILE A 163 20.13 16.04 14.53
N THR A 164 18.79 16.04 14.57
CA THR A 164 17.97 16.32 13.38
C THR A 164 17.60 17.79 13.23
N GLY A 165 17.68 18.58 14.31
CA GLY A 165 17.17 19.95 14.37
C GLY A 165 15.64 20.06 14.34
N LYS A 166 14.92 18.93 14.46
CA LYS A 166 13.47 18.84 14.24
C LYS A 166 12.73 18.41 15.50
N PRO A 167 11.42 18.71 15.61
CA PRO A 167 10.58 18.15 16.67
C PRO A 167 10.63 16.61 16.63
N VAL A 168 10.80 16.01 17.82
CA VAL A 168 10.77 14.55 18.00
C VAL A 168 9.58 14.14 18.85
N ARG A 169 8.80 13.16 18.36
CA ARG A 169 7.66 12.57 19.07
C ARG A 169 7.88 11.10 19.36
N ILE A 170 7.38 10.60 20.48
CA ILE A 170 7.49 9.21 20.89
C ILE A 170 6.10 8.57 21.00
N GLY A 171 5.90 7.43 20.35
CA GLY A 171 4.64 6.69 20.35
C GLY A 171 4.71 5.43 21.19
N ALA A 172 3.65 5.15 21.96
CA ALA A 172 3.44 3.86 22.58
C ALA A 172 2.64 2.93 21.64
N THR A 173 2.66 1.63 21.90
CA THR A 173 1.97 0.63 21.10
C THR A 173 0.98 -0.18 21.93
N PHE A 174 -0.13 -0.57 21.32
CA PHE A 174 -1.00 -1.62 21.83
C PHE A 174 -1.25 -2.64 20.72
N ASP A 175 -0.91 -3.90 20.99
CA ASP A 175 -1.11 -5.03 20.08
C ASP A 175 -2.07 -6.05 20.71
N PRO A 176 -3.08 -6.53 19.97
CA PRO A 176 -4.03 -7.51 20.51
C PRO A 176 -3.42 -8.91 20.67
N GLY A 177 -2.28 -9.21 20.05
CA GLY A 177 -1.73 -10.56 20.01
C GLY A 177 -0.87 -10.97 21.21
N PRO A 178 -0.55 -12.27 21.30
CA PRO A 178 0.31 -12.88 22.32
C PRO A 178 1.80 -12.65 22.11
N GLU A 179 2.18 -11.89 21.09
CA GLU A 179 3.58 -11.70 20.71
C GLU A 179 4.28 -10.75 21.72
N PHE A 180 5.57 -10.46 21.48
CA PHE A 180 6.36 -9.44 22.19
C PHE A 180 6.78 -9.77 23.63
N ALA A 181 5.86 -9.88 24.59
CA ALA A 181 6.17 -10.05 26.02
C ALA A 181 5.19 -10.96 26.75
N LYS A 182 5.57 -11.45 27.94
CA LYS A 182 4.63 -12.20 28.79
C LYS A 182 3.52 -11.27 29.29
N SER A 183 2.26 -11.71 29.19
CA SER A 183 1.09 -10.93 29.62
C SER A 183 0.23 -11.71 30.60
N GLU A 184 0.45 -11.49 31.89
CA GLU A 184 -0.40 -12.05 32.95
C GLU A 184 -1.82 -11.48 32.87
N PHE A 185 -1.96 -10.20 32.52
CA PHE A 185 -3.24 -9.55 32.34
C PHE A 185 -4.10 -10.28 31.29
N LYS A 186 -3.57 -10.45 30.06
CA LYS A 186 -4.33 -11.02 28.93
C LYS A 186 -4.60 -12.51 29.11
N TYR A 187 -3.59 -13.27 29.54
CA TYR A 187 -3.63 -14.74 29.45
C TYR A 187 -3.91 -15.46 30.78
N LYS A 188 -3.93 -14.75 31.92
CA LYS A 188 -4.26 -15.36 33.22
C LYS A 188 -5.36 -14.63 33.99
N LYS A 189 -5.29 -13.31 34.12
CA LYS A 189 -6.28 -12.54 34.91
C LYS A 189 -7.58 -12.31 34.15
N HIS A 190 -7.45 -11.89 32.88
CA HIS A 190 -8.58 -11.51 32.04
C HIS A 190 -8.67 -12.29 30.72
N PRO A 191 -8.60 -13.64 30.72
CA PRO A 191 -8.71 -14.43 29.50
C PRO A 191 -10.08 -14.28 28.80
N GLU A 192 -11.10 -13.72 29.47
CA GLU A 192 -12.40 -13.41 28.87
C GLU A 192 -12.32 -12.39 27.73
N ILE A 193 -11.27 -11.56 27.65
CA ILE A 193 -11.14 -10.56 26.59
C ILE A 193 -10.63 -11.14 25.27
N LEU A 194 -10.12 -12.38 25.29
CA LEU A 194 -9.53 -13.07 24.15
C LEU A 194 -10.65 -13.66 23.27
N GLY A 195 -11.07 -12.87 22.29
CA GLY A 195 -12.15 -13.23 21.36
C GLY A 195 -11.68 -13.62 19.96
N GLY A 196 -10.48 -13.21 19.55
CA GLY A 196 -9.99 -13.40 18.18
C GLY A 196 -9.12 -14.64 17.99
N ASN A 197 -9.14 -15.19 16.78
CA ASN A 197 -8.54 -16.49 16.48
C ASN A 197 -7.39 -16.45 15.46
N ALA A 198 -6.89 -15.25 15.15
CA ALA A 198 -5.90 -15.03 14.08
C ALA A 198 -4.56 -15.77 14.28
N MET A 199 -4.21 -16.15 15.51
CA MET A 199 -3.05 -16.99 15.84
C MET A 199 -3.41 -18.28 16.58
N GLY A 200 -4.62 -18.79 16.36
CA GLY A 200 -5.17 -19.92 17.10
C GLY A 200 -6.32 -19.48 18.01
N HIS A 201 -7.06 -20.45 18.54
CA HIS A 201 -8.30 -20.19 19.27
C HIS A 201 -8.08 -19.28 20.49
N LYS A 202 -8.81 -18.17 20.58
CA LYS A 202 -8.74 -17.18 21.68
C LYS A 202 -7.33 -16.68 21.98
N THR A 203 -6.66 -16.16 20.96
CA THR A 203 -5.29 -15.64 21.08
C THR A 203 -5.23 -14.11 21.06
N MET A 204 -6.19 -13.45 20.42
CA MET A 204 -6.20 -12.00 20.23
C MET A 204 -7.25 -11.31 21.11
N VAL A 205 -6.88 -10.17 21.71
CA VAL A 205 -7.80 -9.30 22.45
C VAL A 205 -8.85 -8.70 21.51
N SER A 206 -10.12 -8.82 21.88
CA SER A 206 -11.24 -8.17 21.19
C SER A 206 -11.47 -6.76 21.75
N CYS A 207 -11.60 -5.77 20.87
CA CYS A 207 -11.74 -4.36 21.26
C CYS A 207 -13.05 -4.04 21.98
N TYR A 208 -14.09 -4.85 21.79
CA TYR A 208 -15.40 -4.65 22.38
C TYR A 208 -15.75 -5.66 23.49
N SER A 209 -14.74 -6.31 24.07
CA SER A 209 -14.91 -7.16 25.26
C SER A 209 -15.22 -6.36 26.52
N THR A 210 -15.70 -7.06 27.55
CA THR A 210 -15.89 -6.53 28.92
C THR A 210 -15.03 -7.32 29.90
N LEU A 211 -14.47 -6.63 30.89
CA LEU A 211 -13.63 -7.20 31.93
C LEU A 211 -14.47 -7.68 33.12
N ASN A 212 -14.06 -8.82 33.70
CA ASN A 212 -14.53 -9.26 35.00
C ASN A 212 -13.99 -8.35 36.13
N ALA A 213 -14.55 -8.50 37.33
CA ALA A 213 -14.03 -7.77 38.49
C ALA A 213 -12.60 -8.23 38.82
N ASP A 214 -11.74 -7.27 39.14
CA ASP A 214 -10.38 -7.48 39.61
C ASP A 214 -10.12 -6.56 40.81
N ALA A 215 -9.50 -7.07 41.86
CA ALA A 215 -9.17 -6.32 43.06
C ALA A 215 -7.78 -5.64 42.99
N ASP A 216 -6.95 -5.99 42.00
CA ASP A 216 -5.62 -5.40 41.82
C ASP A 216 -5.70 -3.90 41.51
N ALA A 217 -4.77 -3.13 42.07
CA ALA A 217 -4.67 -1.70 41.81
C ALA A 217 -3.94 -1.41 40.48
N TYR A 218 -4.56 -0.60 39.63
CA TYR A 218 -4.03 -0.06 38.38
C TYR A 218 -4.03 1.47 38.41
N ALA A 219 -3.24 2.15 37.57
CA ALA A 219 -3.11 3.61 37.57
C ALA A 219 -4.46 4.34 37.41
N GLY A 220 -5.29 3.90 36.46
CA GLY A 220 -6.64 4.40 36.22
C GLY A 220 -7.73 3.74 37.06
N PHE A 221 -7.40 2.66 37.77
CA PHE A 221 -8.33 1.89 38.62
C PHE A 221 -7.65 1.54 39.96
N PRO A 222 -7.37 2.54 40.82
CA PRO A 222 -6.59 2.33 42.04
C PRO A 222 -7.27 1.46 43.10
N LYS A 223 -8.56 1.15 42.92
CA LYS A 223 -9.38 0.30 43.81
C LYS A 223 -9.77 -1.04 43.17
N GLY A 224 -9.18 -1.41 42.03
CA GLY A 224 -9.63 -2.55 41.25
C GLY A 224 -10.55 -2.19 40.09
N ILE A 225 -10.68 -3.13 39.15
CA ILE A 225 -11.56 -3.06 37.99
C ILE A 225 -12.96 -3.53 38.41
N PRO A 226 -14.01 -2.71 38.27
CA PRO A 226 -15.38 -3.16 38.49
C PRO A 226 -15.82 -4.23 37.48
N ALA A 227 -16.70 -5.16 37.89
CA ALA A 227 -17.28 -6.13 36.97
C ALA A 227 -18.00 -5.45 35.79
N ASN A 228 -17.93 -6.07 34.61
CA ASN A 228 -18.53 -5.62 33.36
C ASN A 228 -17.96 -4.28 32.85
N THR A 229 -16.72 -3.93 33.22
CA THR A 229 -16.06 -2.73 32.70
C THR A 229 -15.75 -2.93 31.20
N PRO A 230 -16.23 -2.06 30.29
CA PRO A 230 -15.86 -2.17 28.88
C PRO A 230 -14.36 -2.01 28.68
N PHE A 231 -13.77 -2.84 27.82
CA PHE A 231 -12.32 -2.81 27.59
C PHE A 231 -11.85 -1.45 27.06
N GLY A 232 -12.62 -0.80 26.19
CA GLY A 232 -12.32 0.56 25.70
C GLY A 232 -12.22 1.60 26.82
N THR A 233 -13.06 1.50 27.86
CA THR A 233 -12.99 2.38 29.04
C THR A 233 -11.74 2.11 29.85
N PHE A 234 -11.43 0.83 30.11
CA PHE A 234 -10.24 0.45 30.86
C PHE A 234 -8.97 0.89 30.15
N LEU A 235 -8.82 0.50 28.88
CA LEU A 235 -7.63 0.79 28.09
C LEU A 235 -7.45 2.30 27.92
N GLY A 236 -8.51 3.05 27.58
CA GLY A 236 -8.42 4.50 27.44
C GLY A 236 -7.92 5.18 28.71
N ARG A 237 -8.47 4.81 29.87
CA ARG A 237 -8.06 5.42 31.15
C ARG A 237 -6.64 5.02 31.55
N GLN A 238 -6.27 3.75 31.39
CA GLN A 238 -4.91 3.28 31.62
C GLN A 238 -3.90 4.00 30.71
N SER A 239 -4.21 4.10 29.41
CA SER A 239 -3.38 4.82 28.44
C SER A 239 -3.22 6.29 28.82
N GLN A 240 -4.27 6.98 29.26
CA GLN A 240 -4.17 8.38 29.67
C GLN A 240 -3.13 8.57 30.78
N HIS A 241 -3.14 7.73 31.82
CA HIS A 241 -2.13 7.77 32.88
C HIS A 241 -0.74 7.39 32.36
N PHE A 242 -0.61 6.23 31.73
CA PHE A 242 0.67 5.71 31.23
C PHE A 242 1.38 6.69 30.29
N LEU A 243 0.66 7.23 29.30
CA LEU A 243 1.23 8.15 28.31
C LEU A 243 1.67 9.47 28.95
N THR A 244 0.86 10.01 29.87
CA THR A 244 1.16 11.27 30.57
C THR A 244 2.37 11.11 31.49
N ASP A 245 2.40 10.07 32.30
CA ASP A 245 3.41 9.90 33.34
C ASP A 245 4.82 9.65 32.74
N LEU A 246 4.88 8.98 31.60
CA LEU A 246 6.12 8.63 30.89
C LEU A 246 6.52 9.62 29.79
N GLY A 247 5.61 10.51 29.37
CA GLY A 247 5.88 11.54 28.37
C GLY A 247 5.82 11.04 26.93
N TYR A 248 4.94 10.09 26.62
CA TYR A 248 4.59 9.74 25.24
C TYR A 248 3.74 10.83 24.58
N ASP A 249 3.70 10.87 23.24
CA ASP A 249 2.96 11.88 22.47
C ASP A 249 1.78 11.31 21.68
N PHE A 250 1.76 10.00 21.43
CA PHE A 250 0.68 9.31 20.72
C PHE A 250 0.64 7.82 21.06
N ILE A 251 -0.43 7.14 20.66
CA ILE A 251 -0.57 5.68 20.78
C ILE A 251 -0.89 5.06 19.43
N TRP A 252 -0.27 3.91 19.15
CA TRP A 252 -0.51 3.10 17.97
C TRP A 252 -1.33 1.86 18.31
N LEU A 253 -2.50 1.72 17.68
CA LEU A 253 -3.34 0.52 17.78
C LEU A 253 -3.03 -0.43 16.61
N SER A 254 -2.45 -1.58 16.94
CA SER A 254 -1.87 -2.51 15.98
C SER A 254 -2.80 -3.68 15.60
N ASN A 255 -2.43 -4.44 14.56
CA ASN A 255 -2.99 -5.72 14.17
C ASN A 255 -4.53 -5.81 14.14
N GLY A 256 -5.17 -4.75 13.61
CA GLY A 256 -6.62 -4.68 13.46
C GLY A 256 -7.39 -4.34 14.73
N PHE A 257 -6.71 -4.05 15.84
CA PHE A 257 -7.37 -3.64 17.08
C PHE A 257 -8.14 -2.34 16.88
N GLY A 258 -9.41 -2.34 17.28
CA GLY A 258 -10.38 -1.26 16.99
C GLY A 258 -11.11 -1.42 15.65
N PHE A 259 -10.82 -2.46 14.86
CA PHE A 259 -11.42 -2.72 13.55
C PHE A 259 -12.00 -4.15 13.46
N GLY A 260 -12.57 -4.65 14.56
CA GLY A 260 -13.14 -6.00 14.64
C GLY A 260 -12.28 -6.97 15.45
N VAL A 261 -12.58 -8.27 15.30
CA VAL A 261 -11.99 -9.36 16.11
C VAL A 261 -11.02 -10.22 15.30
N GLU A 262 -11.18 -10.26 13.98
CA GLU A 262 -10.38 -11.10 13.10
C GLU A 262 -9.53 -10.22 12.17
N GLY A 263 -8.47 -9.58 12.66
CA GLY A 263 -7.70 -8.61 11.86
C GLY A 263 -7.04 -9.16 10.58
N TRP A 264 -6.90 -10.48 10.43
CA TRP A 264 -6.10 -11.13 9.38
C TRP A 264 -6.87 -12.12 8.49
N SER A 265 -8.13 -12.45 8.81
CA SER A 265 -8.88 -13.50 8.13
C SER A 265 -9.84 -12.95 7.08
N SER A 266 -9.98 -13.67 5.98
CA SER A 266 -11.04 -13.52 4.95
C SER A 266 -12.45 -13.81 5.49
N THR A 267 -12.54 -14.39 6.69
CA THR A 267 -13.76 -14.59 7.46
C THR A 267 -13.84 -13.62 8.64
N GLY A 268 -15.00 -13.53 9.28
CA GLY A 268 -15.21 -12.70 10.46
C GLY A 268 -16.59 -12.93 11.06
N ALA A 269 -17.04 -11.98 11.88
CA ALA A 269 -18.33 -12.02 12.56
C ALA A 269 -19.52 -12.16 11.61
N ILE A 270 -19.40 -11.64 10.37
CA ILE A 270 -20.46 -11.58 9.37
C ILE A 270 -20.32 -12.70 8.34
N PHE A 271 -19.11 -13.09 7.95
CA PHE A 271 -18.88 -14.13 6.93
C PHE A 271 -18.06 -15.29 7.47
N ASN A 272 -18.61 -16.51 7.42
CA ASN A 272 -17.95 -17.72 7.95
C ASN A 272 -17.27 -18.59 6.88
N GLY A 273 -17.11 -18.08 5.65
CA GLY A 273 -16.56 -18.84 4.52
C GLY A 273 -17.61 -19.62 3.71
N LYS A 274 -18.84 -19.76 4.24
CA LYS A 274 -19.95 -20.49 3.59
C LYS A 274 -21.19 -19.62 3.38
N ALA A 275 -21.46 -18.68 4.28
CA ALA A 275 -22.60 -17.79 4.22
C ALA A 275 -22.32 -16.46 4.93
N PHE A 276 -23.04 -15.42 4.51
CA PHE A 276 -23.09 -14.12 5.17
C PHE A 276 -24.25 -14.07 6.18
N ALA A 277 -24.01 -13.40 7.31
CA ALA A 277 -24.93 -13.24 8.44
C ALA A 277 -25.28 -11.75 8.62
N PRO A 278 -26.06 -11.15 7.69
CA PRO A 278 -26.36 -9.73 7.70
C PRO A 278 -27.04 -9.24 8.99
N GLU A 279 -27.79 -10.11 9.67
CA GLU A 279 -28.45 -9.81 10.94
C GLU A 279 -27.47 -9.41 12.06
N LYS A 280 -26.19 -9.77 11.93
CA LYS A 280 -25.15 -9.41 12.90
C LYS A 280 -24.53 -8.03 12.67
N LEU A 281 -24.70 -7.43 11.49
CA LEU A 281 -24.00 -6.21 11.08
C LEU A 281 -24.25 -5.03 12.03
N ALA A 282 -25.52 -4.77 12.36
CA ALA A 282 -25.88 -3.63 13.20
C ALA A 282 -25.23 -3.71 14.59
N ASN A 283 -25.30 -4.87 15.22
CA ASN A 283 -24.68 -5.10 16.53
C ASN A 283 -23.15 -5.01 16.46
N THR A 284 -22.50 -5.64 15.46
CA THR A 284 -21.04 -5.56 15.31
C THR A 284 -20.55 -4.12 15.09
N LYS A 285 -21.28 -3.36 14.26
CA LYS A 285 -21.03 -1.92 14.04
C LYS A 285 -21.08 -1.14 15.36
N GLU A 286 -22.13 -1.31 16.14
CA GLU A 286 -22.32 -0.62 17.43
C GLU A 286 -21.22 -0.97 18.44
N LEU A 287 -20.83 -2.24 18.51
CA LEU A 287 -19.75 -2.71 19.37
C LEU A 287 -18.40 -2.06 19.02
N ILE A 288 -18.03 -2.05 17.73
CA ILE A 288 -16.79 -1.42 17.26
C ILE A 288 -16.80 0.08 17.52
N ALA A 289 -17.88 0.78 17.18
CA ALA A 289 -18.02 2.21 17.46
C ALA A 289 -18.01 2.51 18.97
N GLY A 290 -18.61 1.63 19.78
CA GLY A 290 -18.61 1.70 21.24
C GLY A 290 -17.20 1.73 21.81
N PHE A 291 -16.29 0.88 21.31
CA PHE A 291 -14.87 0.91 21.70
C PHE A 291 -14.25 2.29 21.46
N TRP A 292 -14.37 2.84 20.24
CA TRP A 292 -13.76 4.12 19.88
C TRP A 292 -14.29 5.28 20.74
N ASN A 293 -15.60 5.34 20.95
CA ASN A 293 -16.24 6.34 21.79
C ASN A 293 -15.75 6.26 23.24
N LEU A 294 -15.68 5.06 23.81
CA LEU A 294 -15.26 4.85 25.19
C LEU A 294 -13.77 5.11 25.39
N PHE A 295 -12.92 4.65 24.47
CA PHE A 295 -11.48 4.94 24.52
C PHE A 295 -11.23 6.45 24.44
N ARG A 296 -11.82 7.14 23.47
CA ARG A 296 -11.62 8.58 23.27
C ARG A 296 -12.16 9.40 24.44
N LYS A 297 -13.23 8.96 25.10
CA LYS A 297 -13.74 9.61 26.31
C LYS A 297 -12.72 9.60 27.46
N GLU A 298 -11.99 8.50 27.61
CA GLU A 298 -11.04 8.33 28.71
C GLU A 298 -9.61 8.81 28.35
N CYS A 299 -9.29 8.90 27.05
CA CYS A 299 -8.00 9.39 26.51
C CYS A 299 -8.25 10.47 25.43
N PRO A 300 -8.65 11.70 25.82
CA PRO A 300 -9.18 12.70 24.89
C PRO A 300 -8.14 13.35 23.98
N GLU A 301 -6.92 13.60 24.45
CA GLU A 301 -5.96 14.47 23.74
C GLU A 301 -4.97 13.72 22.85
N PHE A 302 -4.51 12.53 23.27
CA PHE A 302 -3.47 11.81 22.54
C PHE A 302 -3.94 11.36 21.16
N GLN A 303 -3.12 11.62 20.14
CA GLN A 303 -3.39 11.13 18.80
C GLN A 303 -3.41 9.60 18.79
N ILE A 304 -4.39 9.00 18.12
CA ILE A 304 -4.39 7.57 17.85
C ILE A 304 -3.84 7.36 16.44
N GLN A 305 -2.85 6.51 16.29
CA GLN A 305 -2.41 6.01 14.99
C GLN A 305 -2.79 4.54 14.87
N THR A 306 -3.04 4.06 13.66
CA THR A 306 -3.64 2.73 13.47
C THR A 306 -2.92 1.92 12.42
N ARG A 307 -2.84 0.61 12.64
CA ARG A 307 -2.39 -0.38 11.66
C ARG A 307 -3.54 -0.89 10.78
N GLY A 308 -4.75 -0.97 11.34
CA GLY A 308 -5.92 -1.58 10.68
C GLY A 308 -5.75 -3.08 10.43
N THR A 309 -6.68 -3.66 9.69
CA THR A 309 -6.68 -5.10 9.31
C THR A 309 -5.67 -5.38 8.18
N ASN A 310 -5.62 -6.60 7.66
CA ASN A 310 -4.93 -6.91 6.39
C ASN A 310 -5.77 -6.68 5.13
N LEU A 311 -7.07 -6.44 5.28
CA LEU A 311 -8.01 -6.49 4.16
C LEU A 311 -8.48 -5.10 3.72
N SER A 312 -9.20 -5.07 2.61
CA SER A 312 -9.76 -3.86 2.06
C SER A 312 -11.04 -3.42 2.76
N THR A 313 -11.41 -2.17 2.52
CA THR A 313 -12.59 -1.54 3.14
C THR A 313 -13.88 -2.33 2.93
N GLY A 314 -14.16 -2.75 1.69
CA GLY A 314 -15.37 -3.52 1.36
C GLY A 314 -15.32 -4.94 1.90
N ALA A 315 -14.15 -5.60 1.82
CA ALA A 315 -13.97 -6.92 2.38
C ALA A 315 -14.22 -6.91 3.90
N ASP A 316 -13.58 -6.01 4.65
CA ASP A 316 -13.76 -5.87 6.10
C ASP A 316 -15.19 -5.55 6.50
N LEU A 317 -15.86 -4.65 5.78
CA LEU A 317 -17.26 -4.34 6.00
C LEU A 317 -18.13 -5.60 5.83
N ALA A 318 -17.96 -6.32 4.73
CA ALA A 318 -18.81 -7.46 4.40
C ALA A 318 -18.56 -8.70 5.28
N ARG A 319 -17.33 -8.90 5.76
CA ARG A 319 -16.94 -10.11 6.51
C ARG A 319 -16.90 -9.93 8.03
N ASP A 320 -16.61 -8.74 8.54
CA ASP A 320 -16.45 -8.47 9.98
C ASP A 320 -17.19 -7.21 10.46
N GLY A 321 -17.99 -6.57 9.60
CA GLY A 321 -18.83 -5.43 9.99
C GLY A 321 -18.06 -4.16 10.31
N VAL A 322 -16.83 -4.02 9.79
CA VAL A 322 -15.99 -2.82 10.01
C VAL A 322 -16.51 -1.65 9.17
N ASP A 323 -17.23 -0.75 9.81
CA ASP A 323 -17.79 0.44 9.17
C ASP A 323 -16.77 1.60 9.21
N LEU A 324 -15.87 1.66 8.23
CA LEU A 324 -14.86 2.73 8.16
C LEU A 324 -15.49 4.11 8.01
N LYS A 325 -16.64 4.23 7.37
CA LYS A 325 -17.37 5.51 7.27
C LYS A 325 -17.74 6.03 8.66
N GLN A 326 -18.26 5.17 9.54
CA GLN A 326 -18.54 5.54 10.92
C GLN A 326 -17.28 5.85 11.72
N ILE A 327 -16.22 5.04 11.56
CA ILE A 327 -14.96 5.25 12.29
C ILE A 327 -14.31 6.58 11.89
N TYR A 328 -14.20 6.87 10.59
CA TYR A 328 -13.61 8.11 10.09
C TYR A 328 -14.48 9.34 10.40
N GLY A 329 -15.80 9.18 10.43
CA GLY A 329 -16.75 10.21 10.85
C GLY A 329 -16.82 10.45 12.36
N GLY A 330 -16.18 9.62 13.18
CA GLY A 330 -16.24 9.71 14.64
C GLY A 330 -15.31 10.74 15.28
N HIS A 331 -14.48 11.44 14.48
CA HIS A 331 -13.57 12.49 14.94
C HIS A 331 -12.60 12.07 16.07
N TYR A 332 -12.14 10.82 16.05
CA TYR A 332 -11.29 10.25 17.10
C TYR A 332 -9.83 10.72 17.10
N ASN A 333 -9.48 11.90 16.55
CA ASN A 333 -8.09 12.36 16.34
C ASN A 333 -7.17 11.23 15.88
N MET A 334 -7.57 10.56 14.80
CA MET A 334 -6.91 9.34 14.34
C MET A 334 -6.12 9.57 13.06
N LEU A 335 -4.97 8.91 12.93
CA LEU A 335 -4.32 8.67 11.66
C LEU A 335 -4.82 7.32 11.10
N PRO A 336 -5.36 7.30 9.87
CA PRO A 336 -5.97 6.12 9.28
C PRO A 336 -4.92 5.03 8.96
N PRO A 337 -5.34 3.76 8.82
CA PRO A 337 -4.41 2.65 8.58
C PRO A 337 -3.57 2.80 7.30
N PRO A 338 -2.31 2.31 7.29
CA PRO A 338 -1.46 2.25 6.11
C PRO A 338 -1.87 1.18 5.10
N ASN A 339 -1.04 1.03 4.05
CA ASN A 339 -0.80 -0.25 3.40
C ASN A 339 -0.45 -1.33 4.45
N SER A 340 -0.91 -2.55 4.24
CA SER A 340 -0.44 -3.69 5.04
C SER A 340 0.76 -4.29 4.32
N PRO A 341 2.01 -4.13 4.80
CA PRO A 341 3.22 -4.67 4.15
C PRO A 341 3.32 -6.20 4.32
N TRP A 342 2.17 -6.87 4.42
CA TRP A 342 2.05 -8.31 4.56
C TRP A 342 2.44 -9.03 3.27
N ALA A 343 2.49 -8.32 2.13
CA ALA A 343 2.98 -8.88 0.88
C ALA A 343 4.43 -9.41 1.00
N ALA A 344 5.21 -8.92 1.96
CA ALA A 344 6.51 -9.50 2.35
C ALA A 344 6.43 -10.99 2.71
N LEU A 345 5.31 -11.41 3.31
CA LEU A 345 5.14 -12.73 3.91
C LEU A 345 4.46 -13.71 2.96
N ASP A 346 3.51 -13.26 2.14
CA ASP A 346 2.70 -14.13 1.28
C ASP A 346 2.83 -13.85 -0.23
N GLY A 347 3.50 -12.75 -0.61
CA GLY A 347 3.66 -12.31 -1.99
C GLY A 347 2.37 -11.75 -2.63
N ASP A 348 1.40 -11.33 -1.82
CA ASP A 348 0.09 -10.81 -2.25
C ASP A 348 0.05 -9.28 -2.31
N PHE A 349 0.78 -8.69 -3.27
CA PHE A 349 0.77 -7.24 -3.49
C PHE A 349 -0.60 -6.70 -3.88
N GLY A 350 -1.44 -7.51 -4.54
CA GLY A 350 -2.81 -7.14 -4.85
C GLY A 350 -3.62 -6.82 -3.60
N LEU A 351 -3.49 -7.62 -2.54
CA LEU A 351 -4.22 -7.39 -1.29
C LEU A 351 -3.74 -6.13 -0.58
N GLU A 352 -2.42 -5.94 -0.53
CA GLU A 352 -1.82 -4.71 0.01
C GLU A 352 -2.32 -3.47 -0.73
N MET A 353 -2.25 -3.48 -2.07
CA MET A 353 -2.60 -2.34 -2.92
C MET A 353 -4.10 -2.01 -2.86
N VAL A 354 -4.98 -3.01 -2.88
CA VAL A 354 -6.43 -2.81 -2.73
C VAL A 354 -6.78 -2.34 -1.31
N GLY A 355 -6.15 -2.94 -0.29
CA GLY A 355 -6.26 -2.50 1.09
C GLY A 355 -5.91 -1.02 1.23
N TYR A 356 -4.75 -0.64 0.70
CA TYR A 356 -4.23 0.72 0.77
C TYR A 356 -5.12 1.72 0.02
N MET A 357 -5.43 1.45 -1.26
CA MET A 357 -6.27 2.34 -2.08
C MET A 357 -7.68 2.52 -1.50
N SER A 358 -8.36 1.44 -1.14
CA SER A 358 -9.75 1.51 -0.65
C SER A 358 -9.87 2.32 0.65
N ARG A 359 -8.92 2.17 1.57
CA ARG A 359 -8.90 2.91 2.85
C ARG A 359 -8.64 4.39 2.69
N MET A 360 -7.93 4.79 1.64
CA MET A 360 -7.66 6.20 1.36
C MET A 360 -8.58 6.84 0.31
N ALA A 361 -9.58 6.11 -0.17
CA ALA A 361 -10.62 6.67 -1.04
C ALA A 361 -11.36 7.81 -0.34
N GLU A 362 -11.69 7.62 0.93
CA GLU A 362 -12.15 8.64 1.87
C GLU A 362 -11.30 8.59 3.13
N LEU A 363 -11.06 9.73 3.77
CA LEU A 363 -10.18 9.84 4.92
C LEU A 363 -10.80 10.75 6.00
N PRO A 364 -10.48 10.54 7.30
CA PRO A 364 -10.94 11.43 8.37
C PRO A 364 -10.38 12.86 8.23
N ASP A 365 -9.18 12.98 7.68
CA ASP A 365 -8.56 14.23 7.23
C ASP A 365 -7.64 13.96 6.03
N GLU A 366 -6.82 14.91 5.63
CA GLU A 366 -6.01 14.76 4.42
C GLU A 366 -4.63 14.07 4.62
N ARG A 367 -4.36 13.56 5.84
CA ARG A 367 -3.15 12.83 6.22
C ARG A 367 -3.39 11.33 6.18
N TYR A 368 -2.41 10.62 5.66
CA TYR A 368 -2.33 9.16 5.67
C TYR A 368 -0.87 8.72 5.54
N LEU A 369 -0.62 7.43 5.78
CA LEU A 369 0.71 6.88 5.98
C LEU A 369 1.04 5.70 5.06
N PHE A 370 2.30 5.62 4.66
CA PHE A 370 2.91 4.44 4.05
C PHE A 370 3.84 3.79 5.09
N ARG A 371 3.75 2.47 5.26
CA ARG A 371 4.55 1.70 6.23
C ARG A 371 5.36 0.64 5.49
N TYR A 372 6.66 0.62 5.74
CA TYR A 372 7.60 -0.31 5.10
C TYR A 372 8.25 -1.23 6.13
N TYR A 373 8.42 -2.50 5.77
CA TYR A 373 8.88 -3.57 6.67
C TYR A 373 10.36 -3.87 6.43
N THR A 374 11.26 -3.28 7.21
CA THR A 374 12.70 -3.45 7.13
C THR A 374 13.20 -4.65 7.94
N HIS A 375 12.82 -4.68 9.22
CA HIS A 375 13.25 -5.66 10.21
C HIS A 375 12.05 -6.14 11.04
N ASP A 376 12.17 -7.34 11.63
CA ASP A 376 11.25 -7.81 12.65
C ASP A 376 11.98 -8.00 13.98
N PRO A 377 11.60 -7.23 15.03
CA PRO A 377 12.25 -7.35 16.31
C PRO A 377 11.73 -8.50 17.17
N TRP A 378 10.73 -9.30 16.78
CA TRP A 378 10.19 -10.41 17.60
C TRP A 378 10.17 -11.76 16.88
N TRP A 379 10.05 -11.80 15.56
CA TRP A 379 10.29 -12.99 14.72
C TRP A 379 11.69 -12.93 14.11
N VAL A 380 12.41 -14.06 14.06
CA VAL A 380 13.76 -14.12 13.45
C VAL A 380 13.65 -13.98 11.94
N ASN A 381 13.58 -12.74 11.47
CA ASN A 381 13.72 -12.35 10.08
C ASN A 381 14.08 -10.85 9.97
N SER A 382 14.50 -10.44 8.78
CA SER A 382 14.67 -9.05 8.39
C SER A 382 14.11 -8.90 6.99
N PRO A 383 12.83 -8.48 6.82
CA PRO A 383 12.14 -8.65 5.55
C PRO A 383 12.83 -7.99 4.36
N TRP A 384 13.54 -6.87 4.55
CA TRP A 384 14.42 -6.33 3.51
C TRP A 384 15.46 -7.33 3.00
N LEU A 385 16.17 -7.99 3.92
CA LEU A 385 17.27 -8.88 3.61
C LEU A 385 16.80 -10.26 3.14
N ASP A 386 15.80 -10.86 3.81
CA ASP A 386 15.46 -12.28 3.65
C ASP A 386 14.10 -12.57 2.99
N ARG A 387 13.16 -11.62 2.97
CA ARG A 387 11.85 -11.79 2.30
C ARG A 387 11.83 -11.14 0.93
N TYR A 388 12.17 -9.86 0.87
CA TYR A 388 12.25 -9.12 -0.37
C TYR A 388 13.52 -9.45 -1.16
N GLY A 389 14.56 -9.96 -0.48
CA GLY A 389 15.83 -10.29 -1.11
C GLY A 389 16.58 -9.06 -1.60
N GLN A 390 16.51 -7.96 -0.85
CA GLN A 390 17.08 -6.64 -1.18
C GLN A 390 16.50 -6.03 -2.47
N GLU A 391 15.24 -6.34 -2.78
CA GLU A 391 14.54 -5.85 -3.98
C GLU A 391 13.43 -4.83 -3.61
N PRO A 392 13.42 -3.61 -4.17
CA PRO A 392 12.54 -2.51 -3.75
C PRO A 392 11.10 -2.56 -4.30
N HIS A 393 10.59 -3.74 -4.65
CA HIS A 393 9.26 -3.86 -5.27
C HIS A 393 8.14 -3.41 -4.32
N ASP A 394 8.27 -3.67 -3.02
CA ASP A 394 7.32 -3.21 -2.00
C ASP A 394 7.52 -1.75 -1.55
N ILE A 395 8.44 -1.05 -2.22
CA ILE A 395 8.55 0.41 -2.15
C ILE A 395 7.88 1.01 -3.39
N TYR A 396 8.30 0.57 -4.58
CA TYR A 396 7.88 1.21 -5.83
C TYR A 396 6.43 0.93 -6.21
N LEU A 397 5.86 -0.23 -5.84
CA LEU A 397 4.44 -0.50 -6.09
C LEU A 397 3.55 0.39 -5.21
N PRO A 398 3.64 0.37 -3.86
CA PRO A 398 2.72 1.17 -3.03
C PRO A 398 2.97 2.68 -3.14
N MET A 399 4.22 3.13 -3.30
CA MET A 399 4.52 4.56 -3.45
C MET A 399 4.18 5.13 -4.83
N SER A 400 3.88 4.28 -5.82
CA SER A 400 3.29 4.74 -7.09
C SER A 400 1.81 5.13 -6.96
N VAL A 401 1.19 4.83 -5.81
CA VAL A 401 -0.25 5.01 -5.61
C VAL A 401 -0.56 6.44 -5.16
N ALA A 402 -1.64 7.01 -5.69
CA ALA A 402 -2.16 8.30 -5.24
C ALA A 402 -3.68 8.34 -5.14
N ARG A 403 -4.20 9.17 -4.22
CA ARG A 403 -5.64 9.50 -4.15
C ARG A 403 -5.93 10.85 -4.80
N ILE A 404 -7.10 10.96 -5.42
CA ILE A 404 -7.66 12.23 -5.90
C ILE A 404 -8.78 12.62 -4.95
N ASN A 405 -8.61 13.75 -4.26
CA ASN A 405 -9.61 14.27 -3.34
C ASN A 405 -10.74 15.04 -4.07
N ALA A 406 -11.74 15.51 -3.32
CA ALA A 406 -12.89 16.24 -3.83
C ALA A 406 -12.57 17.55 -4.59
N LYS A 407 -11.35 18.10 -4.44
CA LYS A 407 -10.87 19.30 -5.18
C LYS A 407 -10.17 18.94 -6.50
N GLY A 408 -9.97 17.66 -6.76
CA GLY A 408 -9.16 17.18 -7.87
C GLY A 408 -7.67 17.40 -7.63
N GLU A 409 -7.22 17.34 -6.37
CA GLU A 409 -5.81 17.37 -6.03
C GLU A 409 -5.27 15.95 -5.92
N ILE A 410 -4.09 15.72 -6.48
CA ILE A 410 -3.32 14.49 -6.26
C ILE A 410 -2.69 14.57 -4.87
N ARG A 411 -3.06 13.63 -4.01
CA ARG A 411 -2.54 13.52 -2.65
C ARG A 411 -1.65 12.29 -2.55
N LEU A 412 -0.52 12.49 -1.87
CA LEU A 412 0.55 11.52 -1.59
C LEU A 412 0.59 11.23 -0.09
N PRO A 413 1.16 10.08 0.34
CA PRO A 413 1.33 9.81 1.76
C PRO A 413 2.12 10.93 2.42
N THR A 414 1.56 11.40 3.53
CA THR A 414 2.14 12.50 4.33
C THR A 414 3.06 11.95 5.42
N HIS A 415 2.88 10.69 5.80
CA HIS A 415 3.64 10.01 6.85
C HIS A 415 4.31 8.76 6.27
N LEU A 416 5.50 8.42 6.80
CA LEU A 416 6.26 7.23 6.46
C LEU A 416 6.69 6.52 7.74
N ASN A 417 6.50 5.20 7.83
CA ASN A 417 6.92 4.39 8.98
C ASN A 417 7.86 3.26 8.53
N PHE A 418 8.89 2.97 9.33
CA PHE A 418 9.75 1.79 9.16
C PHE A 418 9.59 0.83 10.33
N LEU A 419 9.03 -0.35 10.06
CA LEU A 419 8.98 -1.47 10.99
C LEU A 419 10.16 -2.39 10.69
N THR A 420 11.20 -2.50 11.50
CA THR A 420 11.72 -1.59 12.53
C THR A 420 13.15 -1.15 12.18
N ALA A 421 13.72 -0.25 12.99
CA ALA A 421 15.12 0.13 12.92
C ALA A 421 16.07 -0.92 13.53
N ASP A 422 15.58 -1.79 14.42
CA ASP A 422 16.34 -2.87 15.04
C ASP A 422 15.84 -4.26 14.62
N ASN A 423 16.76 -5.23 14.54
CA ASN A 423 16.44 -6.63 14.23
C ASN A 423 16.03 -7.42 15.50
N SER A 424 15.71 -8.72 15.31
CA SER A 424 15.25 -9.61 16.39
C SER A 424 16.22 -9.75 17.58
N TYR A 425 17.50 -9.42 17.37
CA TYR A 425 18.57 -9.47 18.36
C TYR A 425 18.93 -8.08 18.92
N GLY A 426 18.15 -7.05 18.59
CA GLY A 426 18.37 -5.67 19.03
C GLY A 426 19.58 -5.00 18.38
N GLU A 427 20.01 -5.48 17.22
CA GLU A 427 21.07 -4.84 16.44
C GLU A 427 20.45 -3.81 15.50
N MET A 428 21.17 -2.71 15.27
CA MET A 428 20.78 -1.65 14.32
C MET A 428 21.80 -1.62 13.18
N PRO A 429 21.71 -2.54 12.20
CA PRO A 429 22.69 -2.63 11.12
C PRO A 429 22.51 -1.47 10.13
N ALA A 430 23.57 -0.68 9.94
CA ALA A 430 23.58 0.46 9.00
C ALA A 430 23.27 0.08 7.54
N GLN A 431 23.50 -1.19 7.16
CA GLN A 431 23.23 -1.71 5.82
C GLN A 431 21.80 -1.41 5.34
N VAL A 432 20.78 -1.63 6.18
CA VAL A 432 19.38 -1.50 5.75
C VAL A 432 18.98 -0.04 5.49
N PRO A 433 19.27 0.92 6.40
CA PRO A 433 19.11 2.34 6.08
C PRO A 433 19.83 2.78 4.80
N ASP A 434 21.07 2.32 4.59
CA ASP A 434 21.90 2.69 3.43
C ASP A 434 21.32 2.17 2.10
N GLU A 435 20.73 0.98 2.10
CA GLU A 435 20.15 0.35 0.90
C GLU A 435 18.72 0.83 0.63
N VAL A 436 17.90 1.03 1.66
CA VAL A 436 16.47 1.37 1.51
C VAL A 436 16.25 2.85 1.22
N THR A 437 17.03 3.74 1.85
CA THR A 437 16.86 5.20 1.74
C THR A 437 16.84 5.70 0.28
N PRO A 438 17.79 5.29 -0.59
CA PRO A 438 17.78 5.71 -2.00
C PRO A 438 16.49 5.33 -2.73
N HIS A 439 15.91 4.16 -2.43
CA HIS A 439 14.69 3.68 -3.07
C HIS A 439 13.45 4.46 -2.62
N ILE A 440 13.33 4.75 -1.33
CA ILE A 440 12.25 5.59 -0.78
C ILE A 440 12.31 7.00 -1.39
N LEU A 441 13.50 7.60 -1.42
CA LEU A 441 13.69 8.94 -1.98
C LEU A 441 13.41 8.95 -3.48
N LYS A 442 13.86 7.94 -4.23
CA LYS A 442 13.56 7.81 -5.66
C LYS A 442 12.06 7.71 -5.92
N ALA A 443 11.35 6.86 -5.18
CA ALA A 443 9.89 6.77 -5.28
C ALA A 443 9.18 8.09 -4.92
N ARG A 444 9.74 8.87 -3.99
CA ARG A 444 9.22 10.19 -3.63
C ARG A 444 9.48 11.25 -4.71
N TYR A 445 10.62 11.17 -5.41
CA TYR A 445 10.98 12.09 -6.50
C TYR A 445 10.17 11.86 -7.77
N ASP A 446 9.72 10.62 -7.96
CA ASP A 446 8.96 10.15 -9.12
C ASP A 446 7.46 9.96 -8.78
N SER A 447 7.01 10.53 -7.65
CA SER A 447 5.63 10.39 -7.19
C SER A 447 4.60 10.94 -8.19
N PRO A 448 3.37 10.39 -8.20
CA PRO A 448 2.32 10.86 -9.10
C PRO A 448 2.00 12.34 -8.91
N THR A 449 1.77 13.05 -10.02
CA THR A 449 1.28 14.44 -10.04
C THR A 449 0.00 14.61 -10.88
N ALA A 450 -0.47 13.53 -11.53
CA ALA A 450 -1.69 13.50 -12.31
C ALA A 450 -2.38 12.13 -12.18
N PRO A 451 -3.66 11.99 -12.59
CA PRO A 451 -4.33 10.69 -12.65
C PRO A 451 -3.54 9.70 -13.51
N GLY A 452 -3.39 8.46 -13.03
CA GLY A 452 -2.79 7.39 -13.82
C GLY A 452 -3.66 6.97 -15.01
N PRO A 453 -3.17 6.08 -15.89
CA PRO A 453 -3.94 5.54 -17.00
C PRO A 453 -5.22 4.83 -16.54
N LEU A 454 -5.20 4.25 -15.33
CA LEU A 454 -6.36 3.66 -14.68
C LEU A 454 -6.68 4.40 -13.37
N VAL A 455 -7.95 4.78 -13.19
CA VAL A 455 -8.44 5.39 -11.97
C VAL A 455 -9.58 4.54 -11.42
N TRP A 456 -9.38 3.96 -10.24
CA TRP A 456 -10.42 3.22 -9.53
C TRP A 456 -11.36 4.21 -8.86
N VAL A 457 -12.62 4.17 -9.27
CA VAL A 457 -13.73 4.94 -8.70
C VAL A 457 -14.36 4.06 -7.61
N TYR A 458 -13.95 4.29 -6.38
CA TYR A 458 -14.30 3.46 -5.24
C TYR A 458 -15.67 3.83 -4.66
N PRO A 459 -16.62 2.89 -4.57
CA PRO A 459 -17.98 3.09 -4.07
C PRO A 459 -18.02 3.13 -2.53
N PHE A 460 -17.24 4.04 -1.91
CA PHE A 460 -17.09 4.09 -0.45
C PHE A 460 -18.44 4.30 0.24
N ASP A 461 -19.20 5.33 -0.15
CA ASP A 461 -20.49 5.64 0.46
C ASP A 461 -21.55 4.58 0.15
N GLU A 462 -21.54 4.06 -1.07
CA GLU A 462 -22.47 3.06 -1.55
C GLU A 462 -22.30 1.73 -0.81
N TYR A 463 -21.08 1.22 -0.67
CA TYR A 463 -20.82 -0.01 0.10
C TYR A 463 -21.34 0.09 1.53
N HIS A 464 -21.03 1.18 2.23
CA HIS A 464 -21.52 1.41 3.58
C HIS A 464 -23.05 1.59 3.62
N SER A 465 -23.69 2.11 2.58
CA SER A 465 -25.15 2.20 2.50
C SER A 465 -25.79 0.84 2.21
N TRP A 466 -25.26 0.10 1.24
CA TRP A 466 -25.80 -1.19 0.79
C TRP A 466 -25.70 -2.25 1.88
N ALA A 467 -24.59 -2.31 2.64
CA ALA A 467 -24.44 -3.30 3.71
C ALA A 467 -25.63 -3.32 4.70
N TYR A 468 -26.24 -2.17 4.98
CA TYR A 468 -27.37 -2.08 5.92
C TYR A 468 -28.74 -1.97 5.24
N LYS A 469 -28.84 -1.36 4.05
CA LYS A 469 -30.12 -1.15 3.36
C LYS A 469 -30.48 -2.28 2.37
N GLN A 470 -29.48 -2.96 1.84
CA GLN A 470 -29.56 -4.05 0.86
C GLN A 470 -28.57 -5.17 1.27
N PRO A 471 -28.78 -5.81 2.43
CA PRO A 471 -27.84 -6.79 2.97
C PRO A 471 -27.61 -8.02 2.08
N ASP A 472 -28.52 -8.28 1.13
CA ASP A 472 -28.35 -9.28 0.07
C ASP A 472 -27.16 -8.98 -0.87
N ARG A 473 -26.65 -7.74 -0.86
CA ARG A 473 -25.48 -7.29 -1.62
C ARG A 473 -24.15 -7.45 -0.88
N LEU A 474 -24.11 -8.03 0.33
CA LEU A 474 -22.83 -8.34 1.00
C LEU A 474 -21.88 -9.19 0.13
N PRO A 475 -22.34 -10.22 -0.62
CA PRO A 475 -21.48 -10.95 -1.55
C PRO A 475 -20.90 -10.05 -2.65
N GLU A 476 -21.63 -9.04 -3.09
CA GLU A 476 -21.19 -8.07 -4.12
C GLU A 476 -20.11 -7.14 -3.56
N ILE A 477 -20.30 -6.60 -2.35
CA ILE A 477 -19.31 -5.76 -1.64
C ILE A 477 -18.01 -6.55 -1.43
N TYR A 478 -18.12 -7.79 -0.91
CA TYR A 478 -16.98 -8.67 -0.68
C TYR A 478 -16.25 -8.98 -2.00
N TYR A 479 -16.99 -9.40 -3.02
CA TYR A 479 -16.46 -9.71 -4.35
C TYR A 479 -15.69 -8.54 -4.99
N GLY A 480 -16.23 -7.33 -4.89
CA GLY A 480 -15.72 -6.18 -5.64
C GLY A 480 -14.24 -5.92 -5.37
N ASP A 481 -13.84 -5.99 -4.10
CA ASP A 481 -12.44 -5.78 -3.71
C ASP A 481 -11.56 -7.01 -4.02
N TRP A 482 -12.07 -8.23 -3.80
CA TRP A 482 -11.33 -9.46 -4.09
C TRP A 482 -11.04 -9.65 -5.57
N LEU A 483 -11.95 -9.24 -6.46
CA LEU A 483 -11.72 -9.25 -7.90
C LEU A 483 -10.57 -8.30 -8.28
N ILE A 484 -10.56 -7.08 -7.75
CA ILE A 484 -9.51 -6.09 -8.06
C ILE A 484 -8.16 -6.57 -7.49
N ARG A 485 -8.14 -7.17 -6.29
CA ARG A 485 -6.92 -7.80 -5.74
C ARG A 485 -6.34 -8.81 -6.71
N GLN A 486 -7.19 -9.69 -7.24
CA GLN A 486 -6.77 -10.69 -8.21
C GLN A 486 -6.33 -10.05 -9.53
N ALA A 487 -7.02 -9.01 -10.02
CA ALA A 487 -6.64 -8.32 -11.24
C ALA A 487 -5.23 -7.70 -11.12
N ILE A 488 -4.92 -7.03 -9.99
CA ILE A 488 -3.60 -6.44 -9.73
C ILE A 488 -2.51 -7.53 -9.70
N ASN A 489 -2.75 -8.64 -8.99
CA ASN A 489 -1.83 -9.80 -8.99
C ASN A 489 -1.64 -10.46 -10.36
N ASN A 490 -2.50 -10.12 -11.33
CA ASN A 490 -2.44 -10.58 -12.71
C ASN A 490 -2.04 -9.45 -13.68
N GLY A 491 -1.38 -8.40 -13.17
CA GLY A 491 -0.77 -7.34 -13.97
C GLY A 491 -1.72 -6.23 -14.43
N PHE A 492 -2.87 -6.06 -13.77
CA PHE A 492 -3.75 -4.91 -14.02
C PHE A 492 -3.10 -3.63 -13.48
N PRO A 493 -2.73 -2.65 -14.33
CA PRO A 493 -1.80 -1.57 -13.97
C PRO A 493 -2.48 -0.41 -13.21
N LEU A 494 -3.14 -0.72 -12.09
CA LEU A 494 -3.91 0.24 -11.29
C LEU A 494 -3.05 0.88 -10.19
N ASN A 495 -3.07 2.20 -10.10
CA ASN A 495 -2.35 2.96 -9.07
C ASN A 495 -3.12 4.19 -8.53
N THR A 496 -4.26 4.56 -9.10
CA THR A 496 -4.95 5.81 -8.75
C THR A 496 -6.33 5.51 -8.21
N ILE A 497 -6.72 6.17 -7.11
CA ILE A 497 -8.02 6.01 -6.47
C ILE A 497 -8.75 7.35 -6.32
N THR A 498 -10.06 7.34 -6.49
CA THR A 498 -10.96 8.43 -6.08
C THR A 498 -12.28 7.84 -5.59
N SER A 499 -12.94 8.46 -4.62
CA SER A 499 -14.30 8.05 -4.23
C SER A 499 -15.33 8.47 -5.27
N THR A 500 -16.49 7.80 -5.29
CA THR A 500 -17.66 8.19 -6.09
C THR A 500 -18.07 9.65 -5.85
N GLY A 501 -18.12 10.07 -4.59
CA GLY A 501 -18.41 11.45 -4.20
C GLY A 501 -17.35 12.47 -4.67
N SER A 502 -16.07 12.12 -4.58
CA SER A 502 -14.98 12.99 -5.07
C SER A 502 -14.98 13.10 -6.59
N LEU A 503 -15.19 11.99 -7.31
CA LEU A 503 -15.33 11.96 -8.77
C LEU A 503 -16.38 12.97 -9.25
N GLN A 504 -17.57 12.95 -8.64
CA GLN A 504 -18.68 13.82 -9.01
C GLN A 504 -18.33 15.30 -8.85
N LYS A 505 -17.70 15.67 -7.73
CA LYS A 505 -17.26 17.05 -7.46
C LYS A 505 -16.18 17.50 -8.44
N VAL A 506 -15.25 16.61 -8.77
CA VAL A 506 -14.19 16.88 -9.75
C VAL A 506 -14.79 17.08 -11.14
N LEU A 507 -15.65 16.19 -11.62
CA LEU A 507 -16.25 16.30 -12.95
C LEU A 507 -17.17 17.52 -13.08
N ALA A 508 -17.87 17.91 -12.01
CA ALA A 508 -18.70 19.12 -12.00
C ALA A 508 -17.88 20.40 -12.21
N THR A 509 -16.62 20.42 -11.78
CA THR A 509 -15.75 21.62 -11.86
C THR A 509 -14.73 21.54 -13.00
N LYS A 510 -14.29 20.33 -13.36
CA LYS A 510 -13.27 20.04 -14.36
C LYS A 510 -13.71 18.83 -15.22
N PRO A 511 -14.64 19.01 -16.17
CA PRO A 511 -15.22 17.89 -16.94
C PRO A 511 -14.20 17.04 -17.71
N ALA A 512 -13.06 17.63 -18.12
CA ALA A 512 -12.00 16.96 -18.87
C ALA A 512 -10.91 16.33 -17.99
N TYR A 513 -11.02 16.38 -16.66
CA TYR A 513 -9.93 15.99 -15.74
C TYR A 513 -9.43 14.54 -15.94
N PHE A 514 -10.32 13.64 -16.39
CA PHE A 514 -10.03 12.23 -16.61
C PHE A 514 -9.93 11.83 -18.09
N SER A 515 -9.71 12.78 -19.02
CA SER A 515 -9.72 12.49 -20.46
C SER A 515 -8.65 11.48 -20.93
N GLU A 516 -7.52 11.42 -20.21
CA GLU A 516 -6.44 10.48 -20.48
C GLU A 516 -6.62 9.12 -19.78
N SER A 517 -7.53 9.04 -18.80
CA SER A 517 -7.71 7.88 -17.93
C SER A 517 -8.88 7.00 -18.37
N ILE A 518 -8.79 5.72 -18.00
CA ILE A 518 -9.92 4.79 -17.99
C ILE A 518 -10.44 4.75 -16.56
N LEU A 519 -11.69 5.15 -16.35
CA LEU A 519 -12.35 4.98 -15.07
C LEU A 519 -12.70 3.51 -14.88
N VAL A 520 -12.39 2.97 -13.71
CA VAL A 520 -12.68 1.58 -13.33
C VAL A 520 -13.67 1.63 -12.18
N SER A 521 -14.87 1.07 -12.34
CA SER A 521 -15.88 1.10 -11.28
C SER A 521 -16.78 -0.14 -11.31
N ILE A 522 -17.51 -0.37 -10.23
CA ILE A 522 -18.56 -1.37 -10.20
C ILE A 522 -19.80 -0.88 -10.97
N VAL A 523 -20.75 -1.78 -11.22
CA VAL A 523 -22.07 -1.39 -11.75
C VAL A 523 -22.77 -0.48 -10.71
N PRO A 524 -23.23 0.73 -11.09
CA PRO A 524 -23.89 1.65 -10.17
C PRO A 524 -25.31 1.18 -9.83
N GLU A 525 -25.79 1.59 -8.66
CA GLU A 525 -27.18 1.39 -8.25
C GLU A 525 -28.16 2.19 -9.12
N ALA A 526 -29.31 1.59 -9.43
CA ALA A 526 -30.37 2.18 -10.22
C ALA A 526 -30.80 3.57 -9.71
N GLY A 527 -30.84 4.56 -10.61
CA GLY A 527 -31.28 5.92 -10.33
C GLY A 527 -30.30 6.76 -9.50
N SER A 528 -29.15 6.20 -9.11
CA SER A 528 -28.15 6.90 -8.31
C SER A 528 -27.54 8.09 -9.06
N SER A 529 -26.96 9.04 -8.31
CA SER A 529 -26.18 10.12 -8.91
C SER A 529 -24.97 9.56 -9.67
N LEU A 530 -24.36 8.49 -9.18
CA LEU A 530 -23.23 7.82 -9.83
C LEU A 530 -23.62 7.26 -11.20
N GLU A 531 -24.80 6.62 -11.31
CA GLU A 531 -25.32 6.11 -12.59
C GLU A 531 -25.32 7.23 -13.65
N LYS A 532 -25.89 8.38 -13.31
CA LYS A 532 -25.96 9.55 -14.21
C LYS A 532 -24.57 10.06 -14.55
N THR A 533 -23.70 10.24 -13.57
CA THR A 533 -22.32 10.71 -13.79
C THR A 533 -21.54 9.80 -14.73
N LEU A 534 -21.64 8.48 -14.57
CA LEU A 534 -20.92 7.52 -15.41
C LEU A 534 -21.48 7.48 -16.84
N ILE A 535 -22.81 7.56 -17.01
CA ILE A 535 -23.45 7.69 -18.33
C ILE A 535 -22.97 8.97 -19.02
N ASP A 536 -23.05 10.11 -18.34
CA ASP A 536 -22.66 11.42 -18.89
C ASP A 536 -21.18 11.44 -19.24
N PHE A 537 -20.33 10.84 -18.40
CA PHE A 537 -18.89 10.73 -18.66
C PHE A 537 -18.61 9.99 -19.97
N VAL A 538 -19.21 8.81 -20.18
CA VAL A 538 -19.03 8.03 -21.42
C VAL A 538 -19.59 8.78 -22.63
N GLN A 539 -20.79 9.34 -22.53
CA GLN A 539 -21.42 10.06 -23.64
C GLN A 539 -20.64 11.33 -24.05
N ASN A 540 -19.78 11.84 -23.18
CA ASN A 540 -18.91 12.99 -23.45
C ASN A 540 -17.46 12.61 -23.78
N GLY A 541 -17.20 11.39 -24.26
CA GLY A 541 -15.87 10.98 -24.71
C GLY A 541 -15.07 10.17 -23.68
N GLY A 542 -15.64 9.91 -22.51
CA GLY A 542 -15.00 9.17 -21.43
C GLY A 542 -14.81 7.67 -21.72
N LYS A 543 -13.79 7.09 -21.08
CA LYS A 543 -13.46 5.66 -21.17
C LYS A 543 -13.78 4.99 -19.84
N LEU A 544 -14.65 4.00 -19.86
CA LEU A 544 -15.18 3.38 -18.65
C LEU A 544 -15.04 1.86 -18.71
N LEU A 545 -14.44 1.26 -17.69
CA LEU A 545 -14.45 -0.17 -17.43
C LEU A 545 -15.35 -0.44 -16.23
N ILE A 546 -16.46 -1.12 -16.47
CA ILE A 546 -17.40 -1.56 -15.44
C ILE A 546 -17.20 -3.03 -15.13
N TYR A 547 -17.22 -3.38 -13.85
CA TYR A 547 -17.15 -4.77 -13.41
C TYR A 547 -18.22 -5.17 -12.39
N GLY A 548 -18.50 -6.46 -12.32
CA GLY A 548 -19.40 -7.06 -11.33
C GLY A 548 -20.83 -7.34 -11.81
N PRO A 549 -21.71 -7.82 -10.91
CA PRO A 549 -23.10 -8.12 -11.23
C PRO A 549 -23.89 -6.88 -11.65
N ALA A 550 -24.90 -7.05 -12.49
CA ALA A 550 -25.74 -5.96 -13.00
C ALA A 550 -27.19 -6.04 -12.49
N ASP A 551 -27.45 -6.85 -11.46
CA ASP A 551 -28.79 -7.13 -10.94
C ASP A 551 -29.48 -5.87 -10.38
N HIS A 552 -28.70 -4.93 -9.83
CA HIS A 552 -29.17 -3.68 -9.24
C HIS A 552 -29.04 -2.46 -10.17
N ALA A 553 -28.72 -2.67 -11.44
CA ALA A 553 -28.53 -1.60 -12.42
C ALA A 553 -29.87 -1.01 -12.89
N GLY A 554 -29.90 0.31 -13.10
CA GLY A 554 -31.08 0.97 -13.65
C GLY A 554 -31.24 0.72 -15.15
N PRO A 555 -32.48 0.89 -15.71
CA PRO A 555 -32.72 0.72 -17.13
C PRO A 555 -31.83 1.60 -18.03
N ALA A 556 -31.45 2.78 -17.53
CA ALA A 556 -30.56 3.70 -18.25
C ALA A 556 -29.16 3.12 -18.38
N PHE A 557 -28.58 2.59 -17.30
CA PHE A 557 -27.27 1.96 -17.34
C PHE A 557 -27.26 0.64 -18.12
N LEU A 558 -28.29 -0.19 -17.96
CA LEU A 558 -28.46 -1.40 -18.77
C LEU A 558 -28.54 -1.05 -20.26
N SER A 559 -29.26 0.03 -20.60
CA SER A 559 -29.31 0.57 -21.95
C SER A 559 -27.95 1.05 -22.42
N LEU A 560 -27.17 1.78 -21.61
CA LEU A 560 -25.79 2.21 -21.93
C LEU A 560 -24.93 0.98 -22.30
N LEU A 561 -24.99 -0.07 -21.50
CA LEU A 561 -24.18 -1.28 -21.69
C LEU A 561 -24.71 -2.22 -22.80
N ASN A 562 -25.93 -2.02 -23.31
CA ASN A 562 -26.64 -3.02 -24.12
C ASN A 562 -26.78 -4.36 -23.39
N LEU A 563 -27.10 -4.31 -22.10
CA LEU A 563 -27.13 -5.46 -21.19
C LEU A 563 -28.58 -5.88 -20.90
N GLN A 564 -28.81 -7.19 -20.82
CA GLN A 564 -29.96 -7.76 -20.13
C GLN A 564 -29.51 -8.90 -19.20
N ASN A 565 -30.21 -9.07 -18.09
CA ASN A 565 -30.05 -10.23 -17.22
C ASN A 565 -31.09 -11.29 -17.59
N THR A 566 -30.64 -12.55 -17.63
CA THR A 566 -31.47 -13.75 -17.76
C THR A 566 -31.25 -14.63 -16.52
N THR A 567 -31.68 -15.89 -16.56
CA THR A 567 -31.48 -16.84 -15.45
C THR A 567 -30.00 -16.93 -15.07
N ALA A 568 -29.68 -16.67 -13.80
CA ALA A 568 -28.31 -16.78 -13.31
C ALA A 568 -27.80 -18.23 -13.38
N LEU A 569 -26.57 -18.43 -13.82
CA LEU A 569 -25.88 -19.71 -13.83
C LEU A 569 -24.71 -19.71 -12.84
N ASN A 570 -24.38 -20.89 -12.31
CA ASN A 570 -23.32 -21.08 -11.31
C ASN A 570 -22.58 -22.41 -11.55
N GLY A 571 -21.33 -22.51 -11.12
CA GLY A 571 -20.52 -23.73 -11.25
C GLY A 571 -19.51 -23.67 -12.39
N GLU A 572 -19.34 -24.80 -13.09
CA GLU A 572 -18.33 -24.93 -14.13
C GLU A 572 -18.80 -24.42 -15.49
N PHE A 573 -17.93 -23.68 -16.19
CA PHE A 573 -18.15 -23.15 -17.54
C PHE A 573 -16.95 -23.39 -18.45
N GLN A 574 -17.19 -23.36 -19.76
CA GLN A 574 -16.16 -23.16 -20.78
C GLN A 574 -16.09 -21.69 -21.18
N VAL A 575 -14.89 -21.13 -21.17
CA VAL A 575 -14.59 -19.76 -21.57
C VAL A 575 -14.21 -19.74 -23.04
N ASN A 576 -14.95 -18.98 -23.83
CA ASN A 576 -14.63 -18.69 -25.22
C ASN A 576 -14.34 -17.20 -25.34
N SER A 577 -13.11 -16.84 -25.70
CA SER A 577 -12.67 -15.44 -25.81
C SER A 577 -12.10 -15.17 -27.20
N THR A 578 -12.40 -13.99 -27.72
CA THR A 578 -11.79 -13.41 -28.93
C THR A 578 -10.76 -12.33 -28.59
N ILE A 579 -10.55 -12.06 -27.30
CA ILE A 579 -9.55 -11.10 -26.84
C ILE A 579 -8.16 -11.70 -27.05
N THR A 580 -7.23 -10.88 -27.54
CA THR A 580 -5.81 -11.23 -27.56
C THR A 580 -5.29 -11.37 -26.13
N ILE A 581 -4.79 -12.55 -25.79
CA ILE A 581 -4.26 -12.89 -24.47
C ILE A 581 -2.72 -12.99 -24.49
N ASP A 582 -2.12 -13.27 -23.34
CA ASP A 582 -0.69 -13.58 -23.20
C ASP A 582 -0.22 -14.70 -24.14
N GLU A 583 1.07 -14.68 -24.46
CA GLU A 583 1.71 -15.73 -25.26
C GLU A 583 2.28 -16.82 -24.35
N LEU A 584 1.76 -18.04 -24.46
CA LEU A 584 2.23 -19.16 -23.64
C LEU A 584 2.60 -20.40 -24.46
N THR A 585 3.69 -21.06 -24.07
CA THR A 585 4.05 -22.38 -24.62
C THR A 585 2.97 -23.42 -24.29
N LYS A 586 2.57 -23.50 -23.01
CA LYS A 586 1.37 -24.24 -22.57
C LYS A 586 0.22 -23.25 -22.43
N LYS A 587 -0.78 -23.36 -23.31
CA LYS A 587 -1.97 -22.48 -23.31
C LYS A 587 -2.72 -22.53 -21.97
N TYR A 588 -3.43 -21.46 -21.66
CA TYR A 588 -4.39 -21.45 -20.56
C TYR A 588 -5.49 -22.51 -20.78
N PRO A 589 -6.00 -23.12 -19.69
CA PRO A 589 -7.22 -23.91 -19.76
C PRO A 589 -8.41 -23.03 -20.18
N SER A 590 -9.41 -23.62 -20.83
CA SER A 590 -10.68 -22.96 -21.15
C SER A 590 -11.74 -23.14 -20.06
N LYS A 591 -11.52 -24.05 -19.11
CA LYS A 591 -12.47 -24.32 -18.03
C LYS A 591 -12.38 -23.24 -16.94
N ILE A 592 -13.50 -22.75 -16.42
CA ILE A 592 -13.54 -21.85 -15.26
C ILE A 592 -14.62 -22.32 -14.28
N VAL A 593 -14.41 -22.08 -12.98
CA VAL A 593 -15.43 -22.24 -11.95
C VAL A 593 -15.90 -20.87 -11.51
N HIS A 594 -17.18 -20.58 -11.69
CA HIS A 594 -17.82 -19.39 -11.14
C HIS A 594 -18.63 -19.79 -9.92
N ASN A 595 -18.24 -19.29 -8.75
CA ASN A 595 -18.97 -19.49 -7.51
C ASN A 595 -19.67 -18.19 -7.10
N ALA A 596 -21.00 -18.19 -7.15
CA ALA A 596 -21.84 -17.04 -6.84
C ALA A 596 -21.54 -16.44 -5.46
N LEU A 597 -21.20 -17.27 -4.46
CA LEU A 597 -20.89 -16.80 -3.10
C LEU A 597 -19.69 -15.83 -3.08
N PHE A 598 -18.66 -16.12 -3.88
CA PHE A 598 -17.42 -15.33 -3.95
C PHE A 598 -17.39 -14.36 -5.14
N SER A 599 -18.40 -14.42 -6.02
CA SER A 599 -18.46 -13.68 -7.29
C SER A 599 -19.61 -12.65 -7.37
N GLY A 600 -20.22 -12.31 -6.22
CA GLY A 600 -21.30 -11.34 -6.13
C GLY A 600 -22.60 -11.80 -6.81
N GLY A 601 -22.92 -13.09 -6.76
CA GLY A 601 -24.05 -13.69 -7.46
C GLY A 601 -23.63 -14.49 -8.71
N GLY A 602 -24.58 -15.14 -9.38
CA GLY A 602 -24.31 -15.97 -10.56
C GLY A 602 -24.07 -15.17 -11.85
N VAL A 603 -23.80 -15.87 -12.94
CA VAL A 603 -23.63 -15.28 -14.28
C VAL A 603 -25.00 -15.19 -14.96
N ALA A 604 -25.61 -14.00 -14.94
CA ALA A 604 -26.92 -13.72 -15.54
C ALA A 604 -26.83 -12.96 -16.88
N THR A 605 -25.66 -12.45 -17.25
CA THR A 605 -25.54 -11.39 -18.26
C THR A 605 -25.57 -11.89 -19.70
N GLN A 606 -26.26 -11.12 -20.54
CA GLN A 606 -26.27 -11.25 -22.00
C GLN A 606 -26.34 -9.87 -22.66
N VAL A 607 -25.81 -9.77 -23.88
CA VAL A 607 -26.05 -8.61 -24.73
C VAL A 607 -27.51 -8.61 -25.19
N LYS A 608 -28.23 -7.51 -24.92
CA LYS A 608 -29.66 -7.36 -25.20
C LYS A 608 -29.96 -7.34 -26.70
N ASN A 609 -29.29 -6.46 -27.45
CA ASN A 609 -29.38 -6.38 -28.91
C ASN A 609 -28.07 -6.82 -29.54
N LYS A 610 -27.99 -8.09 -29.99
CA LYS A 610 -26.80 -8.65 -30.66
C LYS A 610 -26.53 -8.03 -32.04
N GLY A 611 -27.51 -7.36 -32.65
CA GLY A 611 -27.36 -6.64 -33.92
C GLY A 611 -26.90 -5.18 -33.76
N ASP A 612 -26.67 -4.69 -32.53
CA ASP A 612 -26.16 -3.34 -32.28
C ASP A 612 -24.73 -3.22 -32.82
N ALA A 613 -24.54 -2.48 -33.91
CA ALA A 613 -23.24 -2.33 -34.59
C ALA A 613 -22.14 -1.73 -33.70
N GLY A 614 -22.54 -1.00 -32.64
CA GLY A 614 -21.63 -0.44 -31.64
C GLY A 614 -21.18 -1.41 -30.56
N THR A 615 -21.78 -2.61 -30.47
CA THR A 615 -21.50 -3.60 -29.43
C THR A 615 -20.65 -4.75 -29.97
N LYS A 616 -19.55 -5.07 -29.29
CA LYS A 616 -18.67 -6.18 -29.63
C LYS A 616 -18.50 -7.11 -28.44
N ILE A 617 -19.04 -8.33 -28.55
CA ILE A 617 -18.84 -9.40 -27.56
C ILE A 617 -17.41 -9.92 -27.68
N LEU A 618 -16.72 -9.99 -26.55
CA LEU A 618 -15.31 -10.34 -26.49
C LEU A 618 -15.06 -11.68 -25.78
N ALA A 619 -15.83 -12.00 -24.74
CA ALA A 619 -15.76 -13.29 -24.08
C ALA A 619 -17.13 -13.78 -23.62
N LYS A 620 -17.29 -15.10 -23.64
CA LYS A 620 -18.50 -15.82 -23.28
C LYS A 620 -18.18 -16.99 -22.35
N MET A 621 -19.16 -17.34 -21.51
CA MET A 621 -19.13 -18.55 -20.67
C MET A 621 -20.28 -19.47 -21.06
N THR A 622 -19.96 -20.72 -21.36
CA THR A 622 -20.93 -21.74 -21.77
C THR A 622 -21.01 -22.85 -20.73
N GLN A 623 -22.22 -23.22 -20.33
CA GLN A 623 -22.52 -24.33 -19.43
C GLN A 623 -23.66 -25.16 -20.02
N ALA A 624 -23.38 -26.41 -20.38
CA ALA A 624 -24.27 -27.25 -21.17
C ALA A 624 -24.77 -26.51 -22.44
N ALA A 625 -26.09 -26.42 -22.64
CA ALA A 625 -26.69 -25.71 -23.77
C ALA A 625 -26.82 -24.18 -23.56
N ASN A 626 -26.45 -23.66 -22.39
CA ASN A 626 -26.64 -22.25 -22.04
C ASN A 626 -25.36 -21.43 -22.25
N GLU A 627 -25.53 -20.22 -22.77
CA GLU A 627 -24.45 -19.25 -23.00
C GLU A 627 -24.72 -17.94 -22.25
N ARG A 628 -23.67 -17.36 -21.67
CA ARG A 628 -23.67 -16.02 -21.06
C ARG A 628 -22.56 -15.18 -21.67
N ASP A 629 -22.88 -13.93 -21.98
CA ASP A 629 -21.86 -12.95 -22.39
C ASP A 629 -21.24 -12.37 -21.12
N VAL A 630 -19.92 -12.35 -21.02
CA VAL A 630 -19.21 -11.97 -19.78
C VAL A 630 -18.22 -10.85 -19.96
N VAL A 631 -17.78 -10.60 -21.20
CA VAL A 631 -16.98 -9.42 -21.56
C VAL A 631 -17.45 -8.88 -22.89
N TRP A 632 -17.73 -7.59 -22.96
CA TRP A 632 -17.95 -6.89 -24.22
C TRP A 632 -17.61 -5.41 -24.09
N VAL A 633 -17.44 -4.77 -25.23
CA VAL A 633 -17.34 -3.31 -25.32
C VAL A 633 -18.51 -2.75 -26.10
N ARG A 634 -18.81 -1.50 -25.81
CA ARG A 634 -19.72 -0.70 -26.60
C ARG A 634 -19.18 0.70 -26.82
N GLU A 635 -19.35 1.18 -28.04
CA GLU A 635 -19.13 2.57 -28.43
C GLU A 635 -20.21 3.00 -29.40
N LYS A 636 -20.48 4.31 -29.46
CA LYS A 636 -21.42 4.87 -30.42
C LYS A 636 -20.90 6.19 -31.00
N PRO A 637 -21.24 6.52 -32.26
CA PRO A 637 -20.83 7.78 -32.87
C PRO A 637 -21.21 9.01 -32.04
N GLU A 638 -22.39 9.01 -31.41
CA GLU A 638 -22.87 10.12 -30.59
C GLU A 638 -22.09 10.31 -29.27
N TRP A 639 -21.25 9.35 -28.85
CA TRP A 639 -20.49 9.42 -27.59
C TRP A 639 -19.16 10.17 -27.71
N LYS A 640 -18.90 10.85 -28.83
CA LYS A 640 -17.69 11.68 -29.03
C LYS A 640 -16.38 10.92 -28.78
N GLY A 641 -16.34 9.65 -29.19
CA GLY A 641 -15.20 8.74 -28.95
C GLY A 641 -15.22 8.02 -27.59
N GLY A 642 -16.29 8.22 -26.81
CA GLY A 642 -16.51 7.53 -25.55
C GLY A 642 -16.79 6.06 -25.74
N LYS A 643 -16.34 5.27 -24.76
CA LYS A 643 -16.36 3.80 -24.84
C LYS A 643 -16.55 3.21 -23.45
N VAL A 644 -17.37 2.16 -23.40
CA VAL A 644 -17.57 1.38 -22.17
C VAL A 644 -17.21 -0.08 -22.40
N ALA A 645 -16.47 -0.67 -21.48
CA ALA A 645 -16.24 -2.10 -21.38
C ALA A 645 -17.00 -2.63 -20.16
N TYR A 646 -17.67 -3.77 -20.31
CA TYR A 646 -18.27 -4.50 -19.21
C TYR A 646 -17.54 -5.82 -19.00
N VAL A 647 -17.21 -6.13 -17.74
CA VAL A 647 -16.60 -7.40 -17.32
C VAL A 647 -17.42 -7.97 -16.16
N ARG A 648 -18.20 -9.03 -16.38
CA ARG A 648 -18.97 -9.65 -15.29
C ARG A 648 -18.07 -10.10 -14.13
N GLY A 649 -16.86 -10.57 -14.47
CA GLY A 649 -15.78 -10.92 -13.55
C GLY A 649 -16.09 -12.14 -12.66
N THR A 650 -15.24 -13.15 -12.73
CA THR A 650 -15.27 -14.28 -11.79
C THR A 650 -14.13 -14.12 -10.80
N ASN A 651 -14.41 -14.20 -9.51
CA ASN A 651 -13.35 -14.30 -8.52
C ASN A 651 -12.80 -15.74 -8.53
N SER A 652 -11.64 -15.94 -9.17
CA SER A 652 -10.95 -17.24 -9.26
C SER A 652 -10.21 -17.60 -7.97
N SER A 653 -10.93 -17.53 -6.84
CA SER A 653 -10.45 -17.95 -5.52
C SER A 653 -11.63 -18.33 -4.63
N LYS A 654 -11.36 -19.16 -3.61
CA LYS A 654 -12.39 -19.64 -2.67
C LYS A 654 -11.79 -19.86 -1.29
N PHE A 655 -12.66 -19.85 -0.28
CA PHE A 655 -12.24 -20.22 1.06
C PHE A 655 -12.11 -21.73 1.19
N THR A 656 -10.92 -22.21 1.56
CA THR A 656 -10.62 -23.65 1.76
C THR A 656 -10.22 -23.96 3.21
N GLY A 657 -10.49 -23.04 4.14
CA GLY A 657 -9.86 -23.00 5.46
C GLY A 657 -8.58 -22.14 5.46
N GLY A 658 -8.09 -21.80 6.65
CA GLY A 658 -6.95 -20.90 6.82
C GLY A 658 -7.34 -19.42 6.91
N LYS A 659 -6.38 -18.51 6.65
CA LYS A 659 -6.55 -17.05 6.81
C LYS A 659 -7.17 -16.40 5.56
N LEU A 660 -6.59 -16.62 4.37
CA LEU A 660 -6.99 -15.93 3.13
C LEU A 660 -7.74 -16.87 2.16
N LEU A 661 -8.31 -16.29 1.09
CA LEU A 661 -8.87 -17.07 -0.01
C LEU A 661 -7.75 -17.78 -0.80
N THR A 662 -7.97 -19.04 -1.13
CA THR A 662 -7.05 -19.85 -1.94
C THR A 662 -7.35 -19.62 -3.42
N PRO A 663 -6.40 -19.16 -4.24
CA PRO A 663 -6.56 -19.05 -5.69
C PRO A 663 -6.82 -20.42 -6.32
N ASP A 664 -7.60 -20.43 -7.39
CA ASP A 664 -7.76 -21.63 -8.22
C ASP A 664 -6.43 -22.03 -8.88
N ASP A 665 -6.24 -23.33 -9.15
CA ASP A 665 -5.06 -23.83 -9.88
C ASP A 665 -5.09 -23.33 -11.35
N PRO A 666 -4.15 -22.46 -11.75
CA PRO A 666 -4.14 -21.86 -13.08
C PRO A 666 -3.84 -22.87 -14.20
N GLU A 667 -3.32 -24.06 -13.89
CA GLU A 667 -3.13 -25.12 -14.90
C GLU A 667 -4.44 -25.85 -15.24
N GLN A 668 -5.41 -25.82 -14.32
CA GLN A 668 -6.68 -26.54 -14.47
C GLN A 668 -7.84 -25.59 -14.78
N LEU A 669 -7.81 -24.38 -14.22
CA LEU A 669 -8.87 -23.39 -14.32
C LEU A 669 -8.35 -22.05 -14.84
N PHE A 670 -9.12 -21.46 -15.75
CA PHE A 670 -8.86 -20.15 -16.31
C PHE A 670 -8.98 -19.09 -15.22
N THR A 671 -7.97 -18.24 -15.11
CA THR A 671 -7.97 -17.12 -14.17
C THR A 671 -8.83 -15.98 -14.71
N GLY A 672 -10.11 -15.95 -14.31
CA GLY A 672 -11.11 -14.96 -14.73
C GLY A 672 -10.65 -13.48 -14.62
N PRO A 673 -9.96 -13.07 -13.54
CA PRO A 673 -9.46 -11.71 -13.38
C PRO A 673 -8.50 -11.21 -14.47
N LEU A 674 -7.89 -12.09 -15.26
CA LEU A 674 -7.07 -11.70 -16.43
C LEU A 674 -7.85 -10.89 -17.47
N LEU A 675 -9.17 -11.12 -17.56
CA LEU A 675 -10.04 -10.41 -18.50
C LEU A 675 -10.09 -8.90 -18.22
N MET A 676 -9.86 -8.47 -16.97
CA MET A 676 -9.76 -7.06 -16.60
C MET A 676 -8.56 -6.39 -17.26
N ARG A 677 -7.41 -7.07 -17.31
CA ARG A 677 -6.20 -6.57 -18.00
C ARG A 677 -6.38 -6.64 -19.51
N TYR A 678 -6.87 -7.75 -20.04
CA TYR A 678 -6.93 -7.94 -21.50
C TYR A 678 -7.93 -7.01 -22.20
N VAL A 679 -9.04 -6.67 -21.56
CA VAL A 679 -10.02 -5.74 -22.16
C VAL A 679 -9.47 -4.31 -22.32
N LEU A 680 -8.39 -3.95 -21.61
CA LEU A 680 -7.75 -2.64 -21.73
C LEU A 680 -7.26 -2.34 -23.15
N ASN A 681 -6.98 -3.38 -23.95
CA ASN A 681 -6.54 -3.19 -25.33
C ASN A 681 -7.62 -2.53 -26.20
N GLN A 682 -8.90 -2.64 -25.83
CA GLN A 682 -10.00 -1.96 -26.53
C GLN A 682 -10.00 -0.44 -26.29
N PHE A 683 -9.25 0.03 -25.29
CA PHE A 683 -8.96 1.44 -25.03
C PHE A 683 -7.57 1.86 -25.54
N GLY A 684 -6.83 0.95 -26.19
CA GLY A 684 -5.49 1.17 -26.71
C GLY A 684 -4.34 0.90 -25.72
N LEU A 685 -4.63 0.46 -24.50
CA LEU A 685 -3.61 0.01 -23.54
C LEU A 685 -3.50 -1.51 -23.60
N ASP A 686 -2.52 -2.02 -24.32
CA ASP A 686 -2.24 -3.45 -24.46
C ASP A 686 -0.97 -3.78 -23.67
N TYR A 687 -1.18 -4.51 -22.56
CA TYR A 687 -0.12 -5.11 -21.76
C TYR A 687 -0.31 -6.62 -21.74
N ARG A 688 0.66 -7.32 -22.32
CA ARG A 688 0.72 -8.78 -22.38
C ARG A 688 2.06 -9.27 -21.87
N ILE A 689 2.10 -10.54 -21.53
CA ILE A 689 3.33 -11.22 -21.16
C ILE A 689 3.55 -12.49 -22.00
N ASP A 690 4.80 -12.89 -22.08
CA ASP A 690 5.19 -14.19 -22.62
C ASP A 690 5.69 -15.05 -21.46
N LYS A 691 5.14 -16.27 -21.31
CA LYS A 691 5.58 -17.20 -20.26
C LYS A 691 5.39 -18.66 -20.65
N ARG A 692 6.10 -19.57 -19.99
CA ARG A 692 6.08 -20.99 -20.37
C ARG A 692 4.73 -21.67 -20.13
N ASN A 693 4.11 -21.44 -18.97
CA ASN A 693 2.90 -22.15 -18.55
C ASN A 693 2.02 -21.26 -17.63
N PRO A 694 0.75 -21.64 -17.42
CA PRO A 694 -0.16 -20.85 -16.59
C PRO A 694 0.28 -20.72 -15.12
N SER A 695 0.96 -21.73 -14.56
CA SER A 695 1.41 -21.78 -13.16
C SER A 695 2.56 -20.84 -12.82
N VAL A 696 3.34 -20.40 -13.82
CA VAL A 696 4.27 -19.28 -13.65
C VAL A 696 3.49 -18.04 -13.23
N LYS A 697 3.73 -17.56 -12.01
CA LYS A 697 3.06 -16.39 -11.43
C LYS A 697 3.22 -15.17 -12.36
N ASN A 698 2.13 -14.44 -12.55
CA ASN A 698 2.14 -13.21 -13.33
C ASN A 698 2.87 -12.09 -12.56
N PRO A 699 3.49 -11.14 -13.27
CA PRO A 699 4.05 -9.95 -12.65
C PRO A 699 2.94 -9.00 -12.16
N VAL A 700 3.28 -8.22 -11.15
CA VAL A 700 2.48 -7.08 -10.69
C VAL A 700 3.06 -5.82 -11.32
N LEU A 701 2.20 -4.92 -11.80
CA LEU A 701 2.60 -3.71 -12.51
C LEU A 701 1.74 -2.55 -12.04
N THR A 702 2.33 -1.37 -11.94
CA THR A 702 1.63 -0.08 -11.87
C THR A 702 2.18 0.85 -12.93
N ILE A 703 1.32 1.68 -13.52
CA ILE A 703 1.73 2.77 -14.41
C ILE A 703 1.19 4.07 -13.83
N SER A 704 2.07 4.98 -13.42
CA SER A 704 1.69 6.26 -12.83
C SER A 704 2.09 7.44 -13.71
N ARG A 705 1.42 8.59 -13.53
CA ARG A 705 1.72 9.85 -14.22
C ARG A 705 2.35 10.85 -13.25
N GLY A 706 3.56 11.33 -13.54
CA GLY A 706 4.28 12.28 -12.70
C GLY A 706 5.09 13.27 -13.54
N SER A 707 5.03 14.57 -13.24
CA SER A 707 5.71 15.63 -14.01
C SER A 707 5.52 15.49 -15.53
N ASN A 708 4.30 15.15 -15.99
CA ASN A 708 3.96 14.84 -17.38
C ASN A 708 4.64 13.59 -18.00
N GLY A 709 5.40 12.79 -17.25
CA GLY A 709 5.98 11.50 -17.67
C GLY A 709 5.14 10.28 -17.26
N PHE A 710 5.56 9.09 -17.69
CA PHE A 710 4.98 7.80 -17.28
C PHE A 710 6.01 7.01 -16.47
N PHE A 711 5.63 6.51 -15.31
CA PHE A 711 6.50 5.70 -14.46
C PHE A 711 5.91 4.32 -14.28
N PHE A 712 6.69 3.31 -14.68
CA PHE A 712 6.33 1.91 -14.61
C PHE A 712 7.06 1.30 -13.42
N SER A 713 6.32 0.74 -12.46
CA SER A 713 6.87 -0.03 -11.34
C SER A 713 6.39 -1.47 -11.45
N GLY A 714 7.31 -2.43 -11.34
CA GLY A 714 6.96 -3.84 -11.49
C GLY A 714 7.64 -4.76 -10.49
N TYR A 715 6.91 -5.82 -10.14
CA TYR A 715 7.41 -7.01 -9.45
C TYR A 715 7.27 -8.22 -10.37
N CYS A 716 8.38 -8.90 -10.61
CA CYS A 716 8.46 -10.11 -11.42
C CYS A 716 8.80 -11.30 -10.51
N PRO A 717 7.80 -12.05 -10.00
CA PRO A 717 8.05 -13.25 -9.21
C PRO A 717 8.93 -14.27 -9.94
N ASN A 718 8.87 -14.25 -11.28
CA ASN A 718 9.68 -15.06 -12.16
C ASN A 718 10.27 -14.18 -13.28
N THR A 719 11.60 -14.11 -13.36
CA THR A 719 12.33 -13.25 -14.31
C THR A 719 12.48 -13.87 -15.71
N THR A 720 11.94 -15.07 -15.95
CA THR A 720 11.88 -15.68 -17.30
C THR A 720 10.75 -15.13 -18.16
N ILE A 721 9.93 -14.23 -17.60
CA ILE A 721 8.79 -13.61 -18.28
C ILE A 721 9.27 -12.43 -19.12
N THR A 722 8.68 -12.30 -20.30
CA THR A 722 8.84 -11.11 -21.14
C THR A 722 7.59 -10.24 -21.07
N HIS A 723 7.76 -8.93 -20.99
CA HIS A 723 6.68 -7.94 -21.01
C HIS A 723 6.53 -7.36 -22.42
N ARG A 724 5.28 -7.20 -22.88
CA ARG A 724 4.95 -6.52 -24.13
C ARG A 724 4.03 -5.34 -23.85
N PHE A 725 4.46 -4.14 -24.24
CA PHE A 725 3.67 -2.92 -24.04
C PHE A 725 3.34 -2.23 -25.35
N LYS A 726 2.09 -1.82 -25.50
CA LYS A 726 1.64 -0.87 -26.50
C LYS A 726 0.56 0.00 -25.90
N LEU A 727 0.83 1.29 -25.77
CA LEU A 727 -0.09 2.26 -25.18
C LEU A 727 -0.76 3.08 -26.28
N PRO A 728 -1.81 3.88 -25.98
CA PRO A 728 -2.42 4.77 -26.96
C PRO A 728 -1.43 5.79 -27.55
N GLN A 729 -0.35 6.07 -26.82
CA GLN A 729 0.76 6.93 -27.22
C GLN A 729 1.77 6.23 -28.17
N GLY A 730 1.74 4.90 -28.30
CA GLY A 730 2.75 4.09 -28.99
C GLY A 730 3.45 3.11 -28.05
N ALA A 731 4.55 2.50 -28.51
CA ALA A 731 5.40 1.66 -27.68
C ALA A 731 6.17 2.55 -26.67
N PRO A 732 6.02 2.35 -25.35
CA PRO A 732 6.80 3.10 -24.36
C PRO A 732 8.27 2.67 -24.43
N ILE A 733 9.18 3.63 -24.57
CA ILE A 733 10.62 3.35 -24.46
C ILE A 733 11.08 3.77 -23.08
N LEU A 734 11.59 2.80 -22.30
CA LEU A 734 12.05 3.01 -20.93
C LEU A 734 13.44 3.64 -20.92
N THR A 735 13.60 4.71 -20.16
CA THR A 735 14.86 5.44 -20.06
C THR A 735 15.94 4.55 -19.44
N GLY A 736 17.09 4.45 -20.10
CA GLY A 736 18.20 3.60 -19.71
C GLY A 736 18.12 2.16 -20.23
N TYR A 737 17.23 1.86 -21.18
CA TYR A 737 17.09 0.53 -21.78
C TYR A 737 17.06 0.56 -23.30
N GLU A 738 17.42 -0.59 -23.86
CA GLU A 738 17.09 -1.05 -25.20
C GLU A 738 15.85 -1.93 -25.18
N THR A 739 15.10 -1.92 -26.27
CA THR A 739 13.97 -2.83 -26.48
C THR A 739 13.88 -3.24 -27.93
N GLU A 740 13.48 -4.49 -28.16
CA GLU A 740 12.98 -4.89 -29.47
C GLU A 740 11.55 -4.39 -29.62
N LEU A 741 11.28 -3.71 -30.74
CA LEU A 741 9.92 -3.48 -31.21
C LEU A 741 9.47 -4.70 -32.01
N ALA A 742 8.34 -5.29 -31.61
CA ALA A 742 7.73 -6.41 -32.31
C ALA A 742 6.24 -6.12 -32.56
N ASN A 743 5.86 -5.87 -33.80
CA ASN A 743 4.51 -5.43 -34.19
C ASN A 743 4.04 -4.15 -33.47
N GLY A 744 4.98 -3.24 -33.23
CA GLY A 744 4.77 -1.98 -32.51
C GLY A 744 4.59 -2.13 -31.00
N TYR A 745 5.01 -3.26 -30.41
CA TYR A 745 5.13 -3.45 -28.97
C TYR A 745 6.58 -3.29 -28.56
N SER A 746 6.87 -2.56 -27.49
CA SER A 746 8.15 -2.67 -26.80
C SER A 746 8.18 -3.97 -26.00
N VAL A 747 9.26 -4.74 -26.15
CA VAL A 747 9.47 -6.05 -25.54
C VAL A 747 10.61 -5.97 -24.52
N TYR A 748 10.35 -6.32 -23.27
CA TYR A 748 11.31 -6.21 -22.16
C TYR A 748 11.39 -7.48 -21.32
N SER A 749 12.61 -7.88 -20.97
CA SER A 749 12.87 -8.83 -19.87
C SER A 749 13.38 -8.02 -18.68
N MET A 750 12.70 -8.13 -17.54
CA MET A 750 12.92 -7.26 -16.39
C MET A 750 13.46 -8.00 -15.16
N PRO A 751 14.24 -7.32 -14.30
CA PRO A 751 14.66 -7.89 -13.02
C PRO A 751 13.46 -8.06 -12.07
N LYS A 752 13.72 -8.68 -10.91
CA LYS A 752 12.68 -9.00 -9.93
C LYS A 752 11.90 -7.77 -9.47
N ALA A 753 12.58 -6.66 -9.17
CA ALA A 753 11.95 -5.36 -8.96
C ALA A 753 12.51 -4.32 -9.93
N TRP A 754 11.63 -3.47 -10.47
CA TRP A 754 12.06 -2.39 -11.35
C TRP A 754 11.14 -1.18 -11.25
N HIS A 755 11.70 0.00 -11.51
CA HIS A 755 10.99 1.27 -11.57
C HIS A 755 11.64 2.15 -12.64
N ARG A 756 10.93 2.44 -13.73
CA ARG A 756 11.50 3.16 -14.89
C ARG A 756 10.55 4.20 -15.47
N GLU A 757 11.13 5.32 -15.86
CA GLU A 757 10.48 6.43 -16.51
C GLU A 757 10.42 6.20 -18.03
N SER A 758 9.28 6.50 -18.64
CA SER A 758 9.14 6.68 -20.08
C SER A 758 8.65 8.10 -20.37
N ARG A 759 9.45 8.80 -21.19
CA ARG A 759 9.16 10.14 -21.73
C ARG A 759 8.89 10.11 -23.23
N LEU A 760 9.22 8.99 -23.86
CA LEU A 760 9.30 8.85 -25.29
C LEU A 760 8.51 7.61 -25.70
N PHE A 761 7.55 7.82 -26.60
CA PHE A 761 6.77 6.75 -27.20
C PHE A 761 7.04 6.70 -28.69
N VAL A 762 7.18 5.49 -29.21
CA VAL A 762 7.55 5.26 -30.61
C VAL A 762 6.44 4.50 -31.31
N ASP A 763 6.04 4.98 -32.47
CA ASP A 763 5.23 4.25 -33.44
C ASP A 763 6.14 3.80 -34.59
N GLN A 764 6.53 2.53 -34.53
CA GLN A 764 7.37 1.81 -35.48
C GLN A 764 7.08 0.31 -35.29
N ALA A 765 7.00 -0.45 -36.38
CA ALA A 765 6.57 -1.85 -36.31
C ALA A 765 7.65 -2.76 -35.70
N ASP A 766 8.90 -2.65 -36.16
CA ASP A 766 9.98 -3.58 -35.86
C ASP A 766 11.34 -2.89 -35.67
N GLY A 767 12.28 -3.59 -35.00
CA GLY A 767 13.68 -3.16 -34.83
C GLY A 767 14.03 -2.83 -33.38
N ILE A 768 15.32 -2.63 -33.11
CA ILE A 768 15.81 -2.34 -31.75
C ILE A 768 15.86 -0.82 -31.57
N VAL A 769 15.23 -0.33 -30.51
CA VAL A 769 15.27 1.08 -30.10
C VAL A 769 15.91 1.20 -28.72
N SER A 770 16.84 2.14 -28.57
CA SER A 770 17.46 2.46 -27.28
C SER A 770 17.05 3.84 -26.79
N CYS A 771 16.97 4.03 -25.48
CA CYS A 771 16.72 5.33 -24.86
C CYS A 771 17.74 5.62 -23.76
N GLN A 772 18.49 6.71 -23.90
CA GLN A 772 19.57 7.08 -22.99
C GLN A 772 19.40 8.51 -22.47
N GLU A 773 19.53 8.68 -21.15
CA GLU A 773 19.75 10.00 -20.55
C GLU A 773 21.22 10.42 -20.76
N MET A 774 21.44 11.59 -21.33
CA MET A 774 22.76 12.15 -21.64
C MET A 774 23.03 13.41 -20.83
N THR A 775 24.30 13.80 -20.72
CA THR A 775 24.64 15.16 -20.29
C THR A 775 24.15 16.16 -21.34
N SER A 776 23.50 17.25 -20.90
CA SER A 776 23.01 18.27 -21.83
C SER A 776 24.16 19.02 -22.50
N GLY A 777 25.25 19.31 -21.77
CA GLY A 777 26.37 20.12 -22.24
C GLY A 777 25.97 21.57 -22.62
N VAL A 778 24.72 21.96 -22.32
CA VAL A 778 24.10 23.24 -22.67
C VAL A 778 23.64 23.91 -21.38
N LYS A 779 24.04 25.17 -21.20
CA LYS A 779 23.72 25.93 -19.99
C LYS A 779 22.19 26.01 -19.82
N HIS A 780 21.72 25.73 -18.60
CA HIS A 780 20.31 25.79 -18.21
C HIS A 780 19.37 24.71 -18.79
N MET A 781 19.86 23.75 -19.57
CA MET A 781 19.09 22.57 -19.98
C MET A 781 19.20 21.47 -18.92
N LYS A 782 18.07 21.04 -18.36
CA LYS A 782 18.02 20.10 -17.23
C LYS A 782 18.11 18.64 -17.69
N ARG A 783 17.53 18.34 -18.84
CA ARG A 783 17.39 16.99 -19.39
C ARG A 783 17.91 16.94 -20.82
N CYS A 784 18.49 15.82 -21.20
CA CYS A 784 18.87 15.49 -22.56
C CYS A 784 18.64 14.00 -22.76
N ILE A 785 17.69 13.64 -23.61
CA ILE A 785 17.34 12.23 -23.86
C ILE A 785 17.57 11.91 -25.33
N ARG A 786 18.28 10.82 -25.59
CA ARG A 786 18.58 10.31 -26.93
C ARG A 786 17.85 8.99 -27.18
N LEU A 787 17.18 8.91 -28.33
CA LEU A 787 16.72 7.68 -28.96
C LEU A 787 17.64 7.29 -30.11
N MET A 788 17.84 6.00 -30.29
CA MET A 788 18.56 5.44 -31.43
C MET A 788 17.80 4.27 -32.03
N GLY A 789 18.12 3.93 -33.29
CA GLY A 789 17.53 2.77 -33.97
C GLY A 789 16.13 3.03 -34.56
N LEU A 790 15.75 4.30 -34.73
CA LEU A 790 14.49 4.68 -35.33
C LEU A 790 14.47 4.39 -36.83
N LYS A 791 13.34 3.92 -37.35
CA LYS A 791 13.11 3.56 -38.76
C LYS A 791 11.76 4.12 -39.20
N ASN A 792 11.78 5.25 -39.91
CA ASN A 792 10.58 5.98 -40.32
C ASN A 792 9.54 6.12 -39.19
N ALA A 793 10.01 6.39 -37.99
CA ALA A 793 9.22 6.37 -36.77
C ALA A 793 8.43 7.67 -36.60
N THR A 794 7.28 7.56 -35.91
CA THR A 794 6.67 8.70 -35.23
C THR A 794 7.03 8.67 -33.76
N VAL A 795 7.67 9.71 -33.27
CA VAL A 795 8.12 9.84 -31.87
C VAL A 795 7.25 10.86 -31.15
N ARG A 796 6.71 10.48 -30.00
CA ARG A 796 5.95 11.36 -29.09
C ARG A 796 6.78 11.66 -27.85
N ILE A 797 6.97 12.95 -27.55
CA ILE A 797 7.87 13.46 -26.53
C ILE A 797 7.06 14.13 -25.42
N TYR A 798 7.23 13.65 -24.18
CA TYR A 798 6.56 14.15 -22.98
C TYR A 798 7.57 14.87 -22.07
N PRO A 799 7.95 16.12 -22.35
CA PRO A 799 8.90 16.84 -21.51
C PRO A 799 8.32 17.08 -20.11
N ASP A 800 9.20 17.48 -19.18
CA ASP A 800 8.79 17.78 -17.81
C ASP A 800 7.67 18.83 -17.74
N GLU A 801 6.88 18.76 -16.67
CA GLU A 801 5.79 19.71 -16.46
C GLU A 801 6.30 21.16 -16.48
N GLY A 802 5.57 22.04 -17.16
CA GLY A 802 5.94 23.44 -17.33
C GLY A 802 6.77 23.76 -18.58
N ILE A 803 7.36 22.77 -19.26
CA ILE A 803 8.11 23.00 -20.51
C ILE A 803 7.17 23.44 -21.64
N THR A 804 7.51 24.54 -22.31
CA THR A 804 6.82 25.11 -23.49
C THR A 804 7.57 24.79 -24.79
N ASP A 805 7.00 25.18 -25.92
CA ASP A 805 7.59 25.00 -27.26
C ASP A 805 8.99 25.64 -27.34
N GLU A 806 9.21 26.79 -26.70
CA GLU A 806 10.50 27.48 -26.69
C GLU A 806 11.56 26.76 -25.84
N GLY A 807 11.12 25.98 -24.85
CA GLY A 807 11.99 25.23 -23.96
C GLY A 807 12.35 23.83 -24.48
N LEU A 808 11.71 23.37 -25.54
CA LEU A 808 11.98 22.06 -26.15
C LEU A 808 12.87 22.22 -27.38
N HIS A 809 14.02 21.55 -27.38
CA HIS A 809 14.88 21.46 -28.55
C HIS A 809 15.01 20.01 -29.00
N VAL A 810 14.78 19.74 -30.28
CA VAL A 810 14.86 18.39 -30.86
C VAL A 810 15.81 18.40 -32.03
N TYR A 811 16.65 17.38 -32.12
CA TYR A 811 17.64 17.20 -33.18
C TYR A 811 17.60 15.76 -33.69
N THR A 812 17.77 15.56 -35.00
CA THR A 812 17.85 14.22 -35.59
C THR A 812 19.17 14.03 -36.34
N ASN A 813 19.78 12.85 -36.21
CA ASN A 813 21.03 12.47 -36.90
C ASN A 813 22.15 13.51 -36.80
N THR A 814 22.23 14.16 -35.65
CA THR A 814 23.18 15.24 -35.36
C THR A 814 24.05 14.82 -34.19
N SER A 815 25.29 15.31 -34.13
CA SER A 815 26.21 15.11 -33.01
C SER A 815 26.46 16.40 -32.21
N TYR A 816 26.93 16.23 -30.97
CA TYR A 816 27.46 17.33 -30.16
C TYR A 816 28.50 18.13 -30.96
N PRO A 817 28.46 19.48 -30.99
CA PRO A 817 27.79 20.37 -30.04
C PRO A 817 26.42 20.93 -30.50
N TRP A 818 25.61 20.19 -31.27
CA TRP A 818 24.20 20.54 -31.55
C TRP A 818 23.97 21.89 -32.26
N LYS A 819 24.92 22.31 -33.12
CA LYS A 819 24.90 23.63 -33.79
C LYS A 819 23.98 23.73 -35.01
N LYS A 820 23.64 22.60 -35.63
CA LYS A 820 22.81 22.48 -36.84
C LYS A 820 21.94 21.23 -36.71
N GLY A 821 20.93 21.06 -37.55
CA GLY A 821 20.12 19.83 -37.57
C GLY A 821 18.99 19.79 -36.53
N GLN A 822 18.49 20.97 -36.12
CA GLN A 822 17.27 21.05 -35.33
C GLN A 822 16.09 20.56 -36.16
N THR A 823 15.28 19.69 -35.57
CA THR A 823 14.15 19.03 -36.21
C THR A 823 12.87 19.70 -35.77
N ALA A 824 12.01 20.02 -36.74
CA ALA A 824 10.70 20.56 -36.45
C ALA A 824 9.84 19.52 -35.70
N PHE A 825 9.06 20.00 -34.75
CA PHE A 825 8.06 19.21 -34.03
C PHE A 825 6.73 19.97 -34.03
N LYS A 826 5.64 19.27 -33.73
CA LYS A 826 4.31 19.88 -33.57
C LYS A 826 3.69 19.48 -32.23
N PRO A 827 2.81 20.31 -31.64
CA PRO A 827 2.01 19.90 -30.50
C PRO A 827 1.21 18.63 -30.83
N GLY A 828 1.17 17.72 -29.86
CA GLY A 828 0.43 16.46 -29.97
C GLY A 828 -1.06 16.60 -29.73
N ASP A 829 -1.79 15.51 -29.99
CA ASP A 829 -3.23 15.44 -29.71
C ASP A 829 -3.49 15.51 -28.21
N LYS A 830 -4.26 16.51 -27.78
CA LYS A 830 -4.59 16.75 -26.36
C LYS A 830 -5.23 15.54 -25.67
N LYS A 831 -5.84 14.61 -26.40
CA LYS A 831 -6.43 13.40 -25.81
C LYS A 831 -5.41 12.42 -25.20
N TYR A 832 -4.13 12.60 -25.53
CA TYR A 832 -3.03 11.82 -24.96
C TYR A 832 -2.17 12.62 -23.97
N GLY A 833 -2.64 13.81 -23.58
CA GLY A 833 -1.91 14.72 -22.70
C GLY A 833 -0.96 15.64 -23.44
N LYS A 834 -0.27 16.50 -22.66
CA LYS A 834 0.65 17.50 -23.22
C LYS A 834 1.92 16.82 -23.72
N HIS A 835 2.08 16.76 -25.04
CA HIS A 835 3.26 16.19 -25.68
C HIS A 835 3.54 16.85 -27.03
N TYR A 836 4.69 16.51 -27.61
CA TYR A 836 5.09 16.93 -28.95
C TYR A 836 5.33 15.72 -29.84
N VAL A 837 5.19 15.90 -31.15
CA VAL A 837 5.29 14.83 -32.14
C VAL A 837 6.33 15.19 -33.19
N VAL A 838 7.17 14.21 -33.51
CA VAL A 838 8.13 14.24 -34.62
C VAL A 838 7.87 13.04 -35.51
N GLU A 839 7.66 13.27 -36.80
CA GLU A 839 7.26 12.23 -37.77
C GLU A 839 8.42 11.91 -38.72
N ASN A 840 8.37 10.72 -39.32
CA ASN A 840 9.31 10.24 -40.35
C ASN A 840 10.78 10.23 -39.89
N VAL A 841 11.03 9.89 -38.63
CA VAL A 841 12.38 9.90 -38.05
C VAL A 841 13.09 8.58 -38.33
N THR A 842 14.27 8.65 -38.93
CA THR A 842 15.17 7.49 -39.13
C THR A 842 16.53 7.78 -38.53
N GLY A 843 17.14 6.80 -37.86
CA GLY A 843 18.42 6.93 -37.15
C GLY A 843 18.21 7.36 -35.69
N ASP A 844 18.75 8.52 -35.33
CA ASP A 844 18.79 9.00 -33.95
C ASP A 844 17.96 10.27 -33.77
N LEU A 845 17.35 10.42 -32.59
CA LEU A 845 16.65 11.62 -32.14
C LEU A 845 17.16 12.03 -30.76
N VAL A 846 17.46 13.30 -30.55
CA VAL A 846 17.86 13.86 -29.26
C VAL A 846 16.91 14.98 -28.89
N ALA A 847 16.39 14.98 -27.66
CA ALA A 847 15.49 16.01 -27.14
C ALA A 847 16.06 16.62 -25.84
N PHE A 848 15.99 17.95 -25.73
CA PHE A 848 16.47 18.76 -24.61
C PHE A 848 15.33 19.58 -24.00
N TRP A 849 15.30 19.69 -22.68
CA TRP A 849 14.44 20.63 -21.94
C TRP A 849 14.93 20.93 -20.51
#